data_AF-A0A812L5M0-F1
#
_entry.id   AF-A0A812L5M0-F1
#
_cell.length_a   1.000
_cell.length_b   1.000
_cell.length_c   1.000
_cell.angle_alpha   90.00
_cell.angle_beta   90.00
_cell.angle_gamma   90.00
#
_symmetry.space_group_name_H-M   'P 1'
#
loop_
_entity.id
_entity.type
_entity.pdbx_description
1 polymer ?
#
loop_
_entity_poly.entity_id
_entity_poly.type
_entity_poly.pdbx_seq_one_letter_code
_entity_poly.pdbx_strand_id
1 'polypeptide(L)'
;MLALARPGGDGLSRIEVRRIQKKDPATGEEYDSIFWNETYDKEGTNICQQEGGRFRPSAAILQKARRLLQSDAGLLLSKAVAAYVRLAEYFGQELYHMEAEIGSPLPKEEAHGEKLVMMSTDWSDKLNAMLQLEGKEPCPNSAEWLLVCIKRTNCLLEKAAEADPHGLTPGRMATFLEVEKEVTDHYDEFAIQAKLDMPHMPGLCEQEEDSMVIPTASLLQSESVAAAANSERHSRAVAAVLHTQRAAARTARALSDHTRLHLLEASFFTHTWKKACELIGCWTTSFVDIMDASAGHTAELVDVNASWHAVKTHHVAFMQFRTSVWEAMNASAAFHENFSSFIYEAGRTKGARRTDPIYKETSDVLSTVLALEREHDVGQSGRRRRRGRRRRRSVDIDEMGGEIEQSGWWCFSWRAGSMTAHQKKFPSATATWGAEVGFTMTVGDPTDYEAWLEAAEGEEPAVFEIGVTLTIGYVPSLPSGQGVRSGVSVGGVLELNTAGPKVTITMGLGTSAVQGQARASACSPRKASIGPFKCLKSVAAAFTLFCKDFDFSTGDNDAPDNDPCAKDDRVYSEFEDGRRRSRKYVRRRQHSMEGQGQTTEESQSDCRERCNNVAGCAHYSFWPRNGNCELQSSNSELTRSYRGAKTGPPVCCAVSGVWWAEDENRRRRANLDEDTPKDVTKHIRRRRDGGSESTLEKCQERCQNVAECQHFTYWSDGKCRFTGSSAKKYYGHGESPQASGPKYCEA
;
A
#
# COMPACT_ATOMS: atom_id res chain seq x y z
N MET A 1 11.23 40.08 9.42
CA MET A 1 11.72 39.15 8.37
C MET A 1 10.64 38.94 7.31
N LEU A 2 10.24 40.00 6.59
CA LEU A 2 9.07 39.97 5.69
C LEU A 2 9.28 40.77 4.39
N ALA A 3 10.52 41.02 3.95
CA ALA A 3 10.75 41.74 2.70
C ALA A 3 12.13 41.45 2.09
N LEU A 4 12.39 40.22 1.63
CA LEU A 4 13.48 39.94 0.68
C LEU A 4 13.12 38.72 -0.19
N ALA A 5 12.16 38.89 -1.10
CA ALA A 5 12.08 38.09 -2.32
C ALA A 5 12.72 38.93 -3.44
N ARG A 6 13.91 38.52 -3.90
CA ARG A 6 14.56 39.15 -5.06
C ARG A 6 13.85 38.71 -6.35
N PRO A 7 13.68 39.61 -7.35
CA PRO A 7 13.32 39.21 -8.71
C PRO A 7 14.59 38.71 -9.43
N GLY A 8 14.56 37.48 -9.96
CA GLY A 8 15.67 36.94 -10.76
C GLY A 8 15.97 35.43 -10.62
N GLY A 9 15.14 34.65 -9.94
CA GLY A 9 15.18 33.18 -10.04
C GLY A 9 14.14 32.69 -11.03
N ASP A 10 14.52 31.79 -11.93
CA ASP A 10 13.66 31.27 -13.00
C ASP A 10 12.35 30.70 -12.42
N GLY A 11 11.24 31.35 -12.75
CA GLY A 11 9.96 31.21 -12.07
C GLY A 11 9.34 29.81 -12.15
N LEU A 12 9.57 29.00 -11.13
CA LEU A 12 8.88 27.73 -10.90
C LEU A 12 8.05 27.83 -9.62
N SER A 13 6.73 27.77 -9.79
CA SER A 13 5.63 27.70 -8.81
C SER A 13 5.18 29.04 -8.19
N ARG A 14 3.91 29.39 -8.47
CA ARG A 14 3.15 30.42 -7.77
C ARG A 14 2.13 29.66 -6.92
N ILE A 15 2.24 29.78 -5.60
CA ILE A 15 1.44 29.04 -4.62
C ILE A 15 0.29 29.94 -4.16
N GLU A 16 -0.96 29.55 -4.42
CA GLU A 16 -2.13 30.14 -3.76
C GLU A 16 -2.46 29.33 -2.51
N VAL A 17 -2.59 30.03 -1.38
CA VAL A 17 -2.89 29.43 -0.07
C VAL A 17 -4.31 29.84 0.31
N ARG A 18 -5.26 28.91 0.38
CA ARG A 18 -6.50 29.15 1.13
C ARG A 18 -6.19 28.99 2.62
N ARG A 19 -6.08 30.10 3.35
CA ARG A 19 -5.91 30.11 4.81
C ARG A 19 -7.28 30.15 5.45
N ILE A 20 -7.59 29.18 6.31
CA ILE A 20 -8.68 29.31 7.28
C ILE A 20 -8.05 29.84 8.56
N GLN A 21 -8.00 31.17 8.70
CA GLN A 21 -7.61 31.81 9.95
C GLN A 21 -8.72 31.60 10.97
N LYS A 22 -8.42 30.97 12.11
CA LYS A 22 -9.33 30.98 13.26
C LYS A 22 -8.77 31.88 14.34
N LYS A 23 -9.67 32.54 15.06
CA LYS A 23 -9.33 33.21 16.32
C LYS A 23 -9.59 32.28 17.47
N ASP A 24 -8.63 32.18 18.38
CA ASP A 24 -8.86 31.56 19.68
C ASP A 24 -9.94 32.36 20.42
N PRO A 25 -11.08 31.76 20.77
CA PRO A 25 -12.15 32.48 21.44
C PRO A 25 -11.78 32.92 22.87
N ALA A 26 -10.74 32.33 23.48
CA ALA A 26 -10.26 32.70 24.80
C ALA A 26 -9.14 33.76 24.77
N THR A 27 -8.23 33.71 23.78
CA THR A 27 -7.06 34.61 23.74
C THR A 27 -7.16 35.70 22.66
N GLY A 28 -8.04 35.53 21.67
CA GLY A 28 -8.14 36.41 20.50
C GLY A 28 -6.98 36.27 19.51
N GLU A 29 -6.00 35.41 19.78
CA GLU A 29 -4.88 35.16 18.87
C GLU A 29 -5.36 34.41 17.62
N GLU A 30 -4.94 34.90 16.45
CA GLU A 30 -5.16 34.23 15.19
C GLU A 30 -4.19 33.05 15.06
N TYR A 31 -4.74 31.87 14.80
CA TYR A 31 -3.97 30.67 14.47
C TYR A 31 -4.60 29.93 13.30
N ASP A 32 -3.77 29.27 12.50
CA ASP A 32 -4.20 28.43 11.40
C ASP A 32 -4.67 27.08 12.00
N SER A 33 -5.97 26.78 11.94
CA SER A 33 -6.57 25.77 12.84
C SER A 33 -6.70 24.34 12.33
N ILE A 34 -6.46 24.07 11.05
CA ILE A 34 -6.49 22.71 10.48
C ILE A 34 -5.48 22.69 9.33
N PHE A 35 -4.53 21.76 9.37
CA PHE A 35 -3.57 21.54 8.30
C PHE A 35 -3.87 20.21 7.61
N TRP A 36 -4.63 20.27 6.53
CA TRP A 36 -4.54 19.26 5.47
C TRP A 36 -3.47 19.75 4.50
N ASN A 37 -2.45 18.92 4.29
CA ASN A 37 -1.36 19.22 3.38
C ASN A 37 -1.70 18.60 2.03
N GLU A 38 -2.57 19.28 1.29
CA GLU A 38 -2.74 19.00 -0.13
C GLU A 38 -1.67 19.81 -0.86
N THR A 39 -0.63 19.11 -1.31
CA THR A 39 0.37 19.70 -2.19
C THR A 39 -0.29 19.82 -3.55
N TYR A 40 -0.40 21.01 -4.12
CA TYR A 40 -0.95 21.21 -5.46
C TYR A 40 0.18 21.45 -6.45
N ASP A 41 0.06 20.93 -7.67
CA ASP A 41 0.94 21.35 -8.76
C ASP A 41 0.60 22.78 -9.22
N LYS A 42 1.30 23.27 -10.25
CA LYS A 42 1.07 24.64 -10.76
C LYS A 42 -0.32 24.82 -11.37
N GLU A 43 -0.98 23.73 -11.72
CA GLU A 43 -2.31 23.71 -12.34
C GLU A 43 -3.42 23.66 -11.27
N GLY A 44 -3.06 23.61 -9.98
CA GLY A 44 -4.04 23.47 -8.91
C GLY A 44 -4.60 22.05 -8.82
N THR A 45 -3.90 21.06 -9.39
CA THR A 45 -4.22 19.65 -9.22
C THR A 45 -3.47 19.12 -8.01
N ASN A 46 -4.15 18.47 -7.08
CA ASN A 46 -3.48 17.89 -5.91
C ASN A 46 -2.49 16.82 -6.42
N ILE A 47 -1.27 16.91 -5.92
CA ILE A 47 -0.11 16.10 -6.26
C ILE A 47 -0.37 14.61 -6.03
N CYS A 48 -1.28 14.27 -5.10
CA CYS A 48 -1.74 12.91 -4.82
C CYS A 48 -2.99 12.50 -5.62
N GLN A 49 -3.60 13.39 -6.42
CA GLN A 49 -4.91 13.21 -7.07
C GLN A 49 -4.82 13.11 -8.60
N GLN A 50 -3.67 12.79 -9.20
CA GLN A 50 -3.66 12.45 -10.63
C GLN A 50 -4.26 11.04 -10.79
N GLU A 51 -5.51 11.04 -11.24
CA GLU A 51 -6.45 9.93 -11.45
C GLU A 51 -5.85 8.75 -12.21
N GLY A 52 -6.46 7.56 -12.07
CA GLY A 52 -6.01 6.25 -12.52
C GLY A 52 -5.98 6.01 -14.04
N GLY A 53 -5.78 7.09 -14.78
CA GLY A 53 -5.29 7.06 -16.14
C GLY A 53 -3.81 6.69 -16.20
N ARG A 54 -3.43 6.18 -17.37
CA ARG A 54 -2.03 5.98 -17.74
C ARG A 54 -1.25 7.28 -17.52
N PHE A 55 -0.21 7.23 -16.69
CA PHE A 55 0.64 8.38 -16.44
C PHE A 55 1.67 8.53 -17.55
N ARG A 56 1.80 9.77 -18.03
CA ARG A 56 2.91 10.15 -18.92
C ARG A 56 3.97 10.82 -18.05
N PRO A 57 5.04 10.10 -17.64
CA PRO A 57 6.13 10.74 -16.94
C PRO A 57 6.66 11.90 -17.78
N SER A 58 6.90 13.04 -17.13
CA SER A 58 7.57 14.14 -17.80
C SER A 58 8.92 13.66 -18.36
N ALA A 59 9.39 14.29 -19.45
CA ALA A 59 10.68 13.93 -20.05
C ALA A 59 11.84 13.96 -19.02
N ALA A 60 11.76 14.86 -18.04
CA ALA A 60 12.72 14.94 -16.94
C ALA A 60 12.66 13.73 -16.01
N ILE A 61 11.46 13.28 -15.61
CA ILE A 61 11.28 12.08 -14.79
C ILE A 61 11.73 10.82 -15.56
N LEU A 62 11.34 10.70 -16.83
CA LEU A 62 11.75 9.58 -17.69
C LEU A 62 13.28 9.52 -17.84
N GLN A 63 13.94 10.67 -18.00
CA GLN A 63 15.40 10.72 -18.06
C GLN A 63 16.04 10.30 -16.73
N LYS A 64 15.51 10.77 -15.59
CA LYS A 64 15.98 10.37 -14.25
C LYS A 64 15.79 8.86 -14.02
N ALA A 65 14.63 8.32 -14.38
CA ALA A 65 14.34 6.89 -14.29
C ALA A 65 15.29 6.05 -15.15
N ARG A 66 15.54 6.46 -16.39
CA ARG A 66 16.51 5.78 -17.28
C ARG A 66 17.92 5.80 -16.70
N ARG A 67 18.36 6.92 -16.12
CA ARG A 67 19.66 7.00 -15.44
C ARG A 67 19.72 6.07 -14.23
N LEU A 68 18.65 6.00 -13.45
CA LEU A 68 18.58 5.09 -12.29
C LEU A 68 18.63 3.62 -12.74
N LEU A 69 17.96 3.26 -13.83
CA LEU A 69 18.02 1.92 -14.43
C LEU A 69 19.38 1.55 -15.03
N GLN A 70 20.19 2.53 -15.41
CA GLN A 70 21.52 2.30 -15.96
C GLN A 70 22.54 1.89 -14.89
N SER A 71 22.28 2.16 -13.61
CA SER A 71 23.15 1.74 -12.52
C SER A 71 22.62 0.47 -11.84
N ASP A 72 23.51 -0.46 -11.52
CA ASP A 72 23.13 -1.69 -10.83
C ASP A 72 22.49 -1.42 -9.47
N ALA A 73 22.97 -0.38 -8.78
CA ALA A 73 22.43 0.06 -7.50
C ALA A 73 21.07 0.74 -7.64
N GLY A 74 20.83 1.52 -8.70
CA GLY A 74 19.51 2.10 -8.96
C GLY A 74 18.47 1.05 -9.30
N LEU A 75 18.86 0.00 -10.02
CA LEU A 75 18.02 -1.18 -10.25
C LEU A 75 17.76 -1.95 -8.95
N LEU A 76 18.78 -2.17 -8.11
CA LEU A 76 18.62 -2.78 -6.78
C LEU A 76 17.64 -1.98 -5.91
N LEU A 77 17.82 -0.66 -5.82
CA LEU A 77 16.94 0.24 -5.08
C LEU A 77 15.49 0.09 -5.54
N SER A 78 15.26 0.13 -6.84
CA SER A 78 13.90 0.10 -7.41
C SER A 78 13.21 -1.23 -7.12
N LYS A 79 13.94 -2.36 -7.26
CA LYS A 79 13.42 -3.67 -6.90
C LYS A 79 13.18 -3.83 -5.40
N ALA A 80 14.09 -3.29 -4.57
CA ALA A 80 13.95 -3.30 -3.12
C ALA A 80 12.68 -2.55 -2.70
N VAL A 81 12.47 -1.32 -3.16
CA VAL A 81 11.26 -0.56 -2.87
C VAL A 81 10.00 -1.29 -3.34
N ALA A 82 10.00 -1.87 -4.55
CA ALA A 82 8.86 -2.65 -5.03
C ALA A 82 8.57 -3.91 -4.18
N ALA A 83 9.61 -4.60 -3.71
CA ALA A 83 9.44 -5.71 -2.79
C ALA A 83 8.92 -5.23 -1.43
N TYR A 84 9.49 -4.16 -0.90
CA TYR A 84 9.14 -3.57 0.40
C TYR A 84 7.69 -3.13 0.45
N VAL A 85 7.19 -2.47 -0.60
CA VAL A 85 5.78 -2.09 -0.60
C VAL A 85 4.86 -3.30 -0.70
N ARG A 86 5.17 -4.31 -1.52
CA ARG A 86 4.39 -5.57 -1.56
C ARG A 86 4.40 -6.29 -0.22
N LEU A 87 5.54 -6.30 0.47
CA LEU A 87 5.68 -6.87 1.81
C LEU A 87 4.82 -6.09 2.82
N ALA A 88 4.87 -4.75 2.81
CA ALA A 88 4.03 -3.90 3.66
C ALA A 88 2.53 -4.13 3.44
N GLU A 89 2.07 -4.18 2.18
CA GLU A 89 0.68 -4.50 1.82
C GLU A 89 0.27 -5.86 2.40
N TYR A 90 1.13 -6.87 2.21
CA TYR A 90 0.89 -8.21 2.70
C TYR A 90 0.84 -8.26 4.23
N PHE A 91 1.77 -7.63 4.93
CA PHE A 91 1.74 -7.56 6.40
C PHE A 91 0.47 -6.87 6.88
N GLY A 92 0.04 -5.79 6.23
CA GLY A 92 -1.23 -5.15 6.56
C GLY A 92 -2.45 -6.07 6.39
N GLN A 93 -2.49 -6.85 5.31
CA GLN A 93 -3.56 -7.83 5.05
C GLN A 93 -3.53 -9.00 6.05
N GLU A 94 -2.36 -9.56 6.34
CA GLU A 94 -2.26 -10.72 7.23
C GLU A 94 -2.45 -10.32 8.70
N LEU A 95 -1.93 -9.17 9.14
CA LEU A 95 -2.22 -8.62 10.46
C LEU A 95 -3.73 -8.45 10.66
N TYR A 96 -4.46 -8.04 9.62
CA TYR A 96 -5.92 -8.00 9.64
C TYR A 96 -6.56 -9.40 9.75
N HIS A 97 -6.09 -10.37 8.98
CA HIS A 97 -6.66 -11.72 8.97
C HIS A 97 -6.34 -12.53 10.23
N MET A 98 -5.19 -12.31 10.87
CA MET A 98 -4.84 -12.94 12.15
C MET A 98 -5.80 -12.53 13.28
N GLU A 99 -6.52 -11.42 13.14
CA GLU A 99 -7.54 -10.98 14.11
C GLU A 99 -8.93 -11.62 13.89
N ALA A 100 -9.19 -12.22 12.72
CA ALA A 100 -10.55 -12.47 12.26
C ALA A 100 -11.29 -13.67 12.88
N GLU A 101 -10.67 -14.55 13.68
CA GLU A 101 -11.43 -15.61 14.39
C GLU A 101 -10.90 -15.94 15.80
N ILE A 102 -11.22 -15.09 16.79
CA ILE A 102 -11.15 -15.48 18.21
C ILE A 102 -12.24 -16.55 18.47
N GLY A 103 -11.89 -17.83 18.31
CA GLY A 103 -12.78 -18.97 18.55
C GLY A 103 -12.83 -20.03 17.44
N SER A 104 -12.15 -19.79 16.31
CA SER A 104 -12.01 -20.81 15.27
C SER A 104 -10.92 -21.81 15.64
N PRO A 105 -11.21 -23.12 15.56
CA PRO A 105 -10.22 -24.15 15.84
C PRO A 105 -9.21 -24.22 14.70
N LEU A 106 -8.11 -23.49 14.90
CA LEU A 106 -6.86 -23.43 14.13
C LEU A 106 -6.86 -22.42 12.97
N PRO A 107 -5.99 -21.38 13.00
CA PRO A 107 -5.69 -20.61 11.80
C PRO A 107 -5.18 -21.59 10.73
N LYS A 108 -5.68 -21.45 9.50
CA LYS A 108 -5.10 -22.18 8.36
C LYS A 108 -3.65 -21.73 8.27
N GLU A 109 -2.71 -22.62 8.53
CA GLU A 109 -1.30 -22.44 8.15
C GLU A 109 -1.24 -22.30 6.63
N GLU A 110 -1.44 -21.10 6.11
CA GLU A 110 -0.84 -20.76 4.83
C GLU A 110 0.66 -20.70 5.04
N ALA A 111 1.43 -21.20 4.07
CA ALA A 111 2.87 -21.11 4.10
C ALA A 111 3.27 -19.65 3.85
N HIS A 112 3.11 -18.78 4.86
CA HIS A 112 3.45 -17.36 4.79
C HIS A 112 4.88 -17.17 4.25
N GLY A 113 5.79 -18.09 4.58
CA GLY A 113 7.14 -18.15 4.04
C GLY A 113 7.21 -18.16 2.50
N GLU A 114 6.41 -18.98 1.82
CA GLU A 114 6.43 -19.07 0.35
C GLU A 114 5.97 -17.78 -0.32
N LYS A 115 4.92 -17.15 0.24
CA LYS A 115 4.36 -15.89 -0.28
C LYS A 115 5.34 -14.73 -0.07
N LEU A 116 5.99 -14.66 1.11
CA LEU A 116 7.04 -13.70 1.40
C LEU A 116 8.22 -13.83 0.42
N VAL A 117 8.72 -15.07 0.24
CA VAL A 117 9.81 -15.40 -0.69
C VAL A 117 9.45 -15.01 -2.13
N MET A 118 8.23 -15.27 -2.56
CA MET A 118 7.76 -14.89 -3.90
C MET A 118 7.79 -13.37 -4.09
N MET A 119 7.34 -12.59 -3.11
CA MET A 119 7.32 -11.11 -3.20
C MET A 119 8.73 -10.49 -3.17
N SER A 120 9.69 -11.15 -2.51
CA SER A 120 11.08 -10.71 -2.41
C SER A 120 12.00 -11.28 -3.49
N THR A 121 11.54 -12.21 -4.34
CA THR A 121 12.41 -12.95 -5.27
C THR A 121 13.21 -12.02 -6.19
N ASP A 122 12.55 -11.14 -6.96
CA ASP A 122 13.25 -10.25 -7.90
C ASP A 122 14.31 -9.37 -7.23
N TRP A 123 13.98 -8.86 -6.04
CA TRP A 123 14.89 -8.05 -5.23
C TRP A 123 16.06 -8.88 -4.71
N SER A 124 15.80 -10.04 -4.11
CA SER A 124 16.83 -10.93 -3.57
C SER A 124 17.77 -11.45 -4.65
N ASP A 125 17.28 -11.75 -5.86
CA ASP A 125 18.11 -12.15 -7.00
C ASP A 125 19.08 -11.03 -7.40
N LYS A 126 18.58 -9.78 -7.49
CA LYS A 126 19.43 -8.62 -7.81
C LYS A 126 20.44 -8.33 -6.69
N LEU A 127 20.01 -8.41 -5.44
CA LEU A 127 20.87 -8.28 -4.26
C LEU A 127 22.00 -9.31 -4.29
N ASN A 128 21.66 -10.58 -4.51
CA ASN A 128 22.61 -11.68 -4.52
C ASN A 128 23.60 -11.58 -5.68
N ALA A 129 23.16 -11.12 -6.86
CA ALA A 129 24.06 -10.83 -7.96
C ALA A 129 25.10 -9.76 -7.58
N MET A 130 24.70 -8.70 -6.88
CA MET A 130 25.62 -7.65 -6.42
C MET A 130 26.53 -8.13 -5.29
N LEU A 131 26.01 -8.89 -4.32
CA LEU A 131 26.82 -9.48 -3.24
C LEU A 131 27.89 -10.42 -3.80
N GLN A 132 27.53 -11.23 -4.80
CA GLN A 132 28.47 -12.12 -5.48
C GLN A 132 29.61 -11.35 -6.18
N LEU A 133 29.32 -10.20 -6.79
CA LEU A 133 30.34 -9.33 -7.39
C LEU A 133 31.31 -8.76 -6.34
N GLU A 134 30.85 -8.54 -5.11
CA GLU A 134 31.70 -8.12 -3.98
C GLU A 134 32.40 -9.29 -3.27
N GLY A 135 32.17 -10.54 -3.71
CA GLY A 135 32.70 -11.73 -3.02
C GLY A 135 32.05 -11.98 -1.65
N LYS A 136 30.88 -11.41 -1.40
CA LYS A 136 30.11 -11.60 -0.16
C LYS A 136 29.16 -12.79 -0.31
N GLU A 137 28.81 -13.40 0.81
CA GLU A 137 27.81 -14.48 0.82
C GLU A 137 26.47 -13.97 0.29
N PRO A 138 25.72 -14.80 -0.46
CA PRO A 138 24.37 -14.45 -0.87
C PRO A 138 23.45 -14.35 0.35
N CYS A 139 22.42 -13.51 0.26
CA CYS A 139 21.32 -13.52 1.20
C CYS A 139 20.34 -14.66 0.85
N PRO A 140 20.03 -15.57 1.78
CA PRO A 140 19.01 -16.59 1.56
C PRO A 140 17.66 -15.92 1.28
N ASN A 141 17.00 -16.29 0.17
CA ASN A 141 15.63 -15.85 -0.08
C ASN A 141 14.66 -16.72 0.74
N SER A 142 14.63 -16.49 2.05
CA SER A 142 13.69 -17.09 2.99
C SER A 142 13.13 -16.00 3.90
N ALA A 143 11.95 -16.25 4.48
CA ALA A 143 11.28 -15.27 5.33
C ALA A 143 12.17 -14.86 6.50
N GLU A 144 12.79 -15.83 7.17
CA GLU A 144 13.65 -15.64 8.35
C GLU A 144 14.85 -14.72 8.08
N TRP A 145 15.32 -14.66 6.83
CA TRP A 145 16.49 -13.87 6.43
C TRP A 145 16.14 -12.52 5.79
N LEU A 146 14.86 -12.16 5.68
CA LEU A 146 14.44 -10.91 5.03
C LEU A 146 15.11 -9.68 5.65
N LEU A 147 15.12 -9.54 6.98
CA LEU A 147 15.79 -8.41 7.65
C LEU A 147 17.28 -8.33 7.33
N VAL A 148 17.95 -9.48 7.26
CA VAL A 148 19.37 -9.54 6.90
C VAL A 148 19.55 -9.08 5.45
N CYS A 149 18.65 -9.47 4.54
CA CYS A 149 18.67 -9.00 3.15
C CYS A 149 18.40 -7.50 3.04
N ILE A 150 17.48 -6.95 3.85
CA ILE A 150 17.19 -5.52 3.95
C ILE A 150 18.48 -4.77 4.35
N LYS A 151 19.14 -5.20 5.43
CA LYS A 151 20.39 -4.54 5.88
C LYS A 151 21.52 -4.67 4.87
N ARG A 152 21.71 -5.83 4.23
CA ARG A 152 22.70 -6.00 3.16
C ARG A 152 22.41 -5.10 1.95
N THR A 153 21.13 -4.89 1.63
CA THR A 153 20.70 -3.96 0.58
C THR A 153 21.10 -2.55 0.94
N ASN A 154 20.86 -2.11 2.18
CA ASN A 154 21.30 -0.79 2.66
C ASN A 154 22.81 -0.64 2.42
N CYS A 155 23.64 -1.56 2.93
CA CYS A 155 25.11 -1.47 2.76
C CYS A 155 25.58 -1.24 1.32
N LEU A 156 24.99 -1.96 0.36
CA LEU A 156 25.34 -1.81 -1.05
C LEU A 156 24.87 -0.46 -1.62
N LEU A 157 23.67 -0.02 -1.25
CA LEU A 157 23.15 1.27 -1.68
C LEU A 157 23.91 2.45 -1.07
N GLU A 158 24.38 2.32 0.17
CA GLU A 158 25.22 3.34 0.82
C GLU A 158 26.52 3.55 0.05
N LYS A 159 27.26 2.46 -0.20
CA LYS A 159 28.49 2.48 -0.99
C LYS A 159 28.25 3.02 -2.40
N ALA A 160 27.11 2.67 -3.01
CA ALA A 160 26.76 3.16 -4.33
C ALA A 160 26.37 4.64 -4.35
N ALA A 161 25.68 5.14 -3.33
CA ALA A 161 25.33 6.55 -3.20
C ALA A 161 26.57 7.44 -3.01
N GLU A 162 27.59 6.94 -2.31
CA GLU A 162 28.89 7.59 -2.23
C GLU A 162 29.63 7.60 -3.58
N ALA A 163 29.53 6.51 -4.34
CA ALA A 163 30.19 6.39 -5.65
C ALA A 163 29.52 7.20 -6.76
N ASP A 164 28.17 7.30 -6.75
CA ASP A 164 27.37 8.04 -7.74
C ASP A 164 26.23 8.83 -7.06
N PRO A 165 26.54 10.02 -6.50
CA PRO A 165 25.55 10.88 -5.85
C PRO A 165 24.49 11.44 -6.81
N HIS A 166 24.71 11.37 -8.13
CA HIS A 166 23.74 11.82 -9.13
C HIS A 166 22.73 10.74 -9.50
N GLY A 167 23.15 9.47 -9.51
CA GLY A 167 22.28 8.30 -9.69
C GLY A 167 21.41 8.04 -8.46
N LEU A 168 22.02 8.02 -7.27
CA LEU A 168 21.33 7.83 -6.00
C LEU A 168 21.34 9.14 -5.20
N THR A 169 20.46 10.05 -5.57
CA THR A 169 20.39 11.35 -4.89
C THR A 169 20.01 11.19 -3.42
N PRO A 170 20.43 12.12 -2.54
CA PRO A 170 20.08 12.07 -1.13
C PRO A 170 18.57 11.97 -0.88
N GLY A 171 17.74 12.59 -1.74
CA GLY A 171 16.27 12.50 -1.65
C GLY A 171 15.72 11.11 -1.95
N ARG A 172 16.29 10.41 -2.93
CA ARG A 172 15.91 9.01 -3.24
C ARG A 172 16.27 8.09 -2.10
N MET A 173 17.45 8.30 -1.53
CA MET A 173 17.92 7.51 -0.42
C MET A 173 17.17 7.81 0.89
N ALA A 174 16.78 9.06 1.15
CA ALA A 174 15.89 9.40 2.26
C ALA A 174 14.53 8.66 2.15
N THR A 175 13.93 8.68 0.95
CA THR A 175 12.68 7.95 0.68
C THR A 175 12.85 6.44 0.92
N PHE A 176 13.98 5.89 0.47
CA PHE A 176 14.30 4.48 0.70
C PHE A 176 14.39 4.13 2.18
N LEU A 177 15.04 4.96 3.01
CA LEU A 177 15.13 4.72 4.46
C LEU A 177 13.76 4.77 5.14
N GLU A 178 12.90 5.71 4.75
CA GLU A 178 11.53 5.76 5.28
C GLU A 178 10.77 4.46 4.96
N VAL A 179 10.80 4.01 3.71
CA VAL A 179 10.14 2.76 3.30
C VAL A 179 10.77 1.55 3.99
N GLU A 180 12.10 1.49 4.09
CA GLU A 180 12.83 0.42 4.77
C GLU A 180 12.48 0.32 6.24
N LYS A 181 12.41 1.45 6.94
CA LYS A 181 12.06 1.51 8.35
C LYS A 181 10.65 0.99 8.59
N GLU A 182 9.69 1.45 7.80
CA GLU A 182 8.30 1.02 7.94
C GLU A 182 8.15 -0.49 7.67
N VAL A 183 8.81 -1.04 6.65
CA VAL A 183 8.79 -2.49 6.40
C VAL A 183 9.47 -3.28 7.51
N THR A 184 10.59 -2.78 8.03
CA THR A 184 11.30 -3.43 9.14
C THR A 184 10.41 -3.49 10.38
N ASP A 185 9.76 -2.38 10.74
CA ASP A 185 8.87 -2.32 11.91
C ASP A 185 7.69 -3.30 11.79
N HIS A 186 7.06 -3.39 10.61
CA HIS A 186 5.96 -4.33 10.38
C HIS A 186 6.43 -5.78 10.31
N TYR A 187 7.61 -6.03 9.74
CA TYR A 187 8.19 -7.36 9.69
C TYR A 187 8.53 -7.89 11.08
N ASP A 188 9.13 -7.07 11.96
CA ASP A 188 9.43 -7.47 13.34
C ASP A 188 8.16 -7.87 14.09
N GLU A 189 7.09 -7.09 13.94
CA GLU A 189 5.79 -7.37 14.52
C GLU A 189 5.17 -8.66 13.95
N PHE A 190 5.19 -8.81 12.62
CA PHE A 190 4.71 -10.00 11.93
C PHE A 190 5.49 -11.25 12.35
N ALA A 191 6.83 -11.18 12.40
CA ALA A 191 7.69 -12.30 12.75
C ALA A 191 7.45 -12.79 14.18
N ILE A 192 7.23 -11.86 15.12
CA ILE A 192 6.83 -12.20 16.50
C ILE A 192 5.49 -12.95 16.51
N GLN A 193 4.49 -12.48 15.76
CA GLN A 193 3.16 -13.10 15.72
C GLN A 193 3.17 -14.46 15.01
N ALA A 194 3.89 -14.55 13.91
CA ALA A 194 4.06 -15.77 13.12
C ALA A 194 5.03 -16.78 13.77
N LYS A 195 5.64 -16.44 14.91
CA LYS A 195 6.64 -17.26 15.62
C LYS A 195 7.80 -17.69 14.72
N LEU A 196 8.24 -16.77 13.85
CA LEU A 196 9.43 -17.00 13.04
C LEU A 196 10.66 -16.91 13.94
N ASP A 197 11.53 -17.92 13.90
CA ASP A 197 12.83 -17.87 14.56
C ASP A 197 13.71 -16.85 13.82
N MET A 198 13.69 -15.61 14.28
CA MET A 198 14.51 -14.56 13.70
C MET A 198 15.99 -14.84 14.01
N PRO A 199 16.86 -14.94 12.99
CA PRO A 199 18.29 -15.06 13.22
C PRO A 199 18.78 -13.82 13.97
N HIS A 200 19.85 -13.97 14.75
CA HIS A 200 20.55 -12.82 15.30
C HIS A 200 20.93 -11.91 14.13
N MET A 201 20.40 -10.69 14.14
CA MET A 201 20.75 -9.66 13.15
C MET A 201 22.26 -9.47 13.17
N PRO A 202 22.99 -9.80 12.08
CA PRO A 202 24.43 -9.63 12.06
C PRO A 202 24.78 -8.15 12.23
N GLY A 203 26.01 -7.90 12.68
CA GLY A 203 26.58 -6.57 12.68
C GLY A 203 26.35 -5.90 11.32
N LEU A 204 25.80 -4.70 11.43
CA LEU A 204 25.55 -3.78 10.34
C LEU A 204 26.86 -3.55 9.55
N CYS A 205 26.78 -3.21 8.25
CA CYS A 205 27.88 -3.06 7.27
C CYS A 205 29.26 -2.84 7.90
N GLU A 206 30.37 -3.44 7.47
CA GLU A 206 31.71 -3.37 8.13
C GLU A 206 32.08 -2.05 8.88
N GLN A 207 31.63 -0.90 8.40
CA GLN A 207 31.73 0.41 9.04
C GLN A 207 30.86 0.64 10.31
N GLU A 208 29.69 0.03 10.44
CA GLU A 208 28.77 0.18 11.57
C GLU A 208 29.24 -0.57 12.82
N GLU A 209 29.96 -1.70 12.67
CA GLU A 209 30.66 -2.36 13.79
C GLU A 209 31.72 -1.43 14.43
N ASP A 210 32.42 -0.64 13.60
CA ASP A 210 33.40 0.35 14.07
C ASP A 210 32.75 1.68 14.53
N SER A 211 31.59 2.06 13.98
CA SER A 211 30.96 3.37 14.20
C SER A 211 30.03 3.49 15.42
N MET A 212 29.71 2.38 16.11
CA MET A 212 28.98 2.46 17.39
C MET A 212 29.72 3.30 18.44
N VAL A 213 31.02 3.54 18.25
CA VAL A 213 31.75 4.62 18.92
C VAL A 213 31.40 5.96 18.25
N ILE A 214 30.43 6.68 18.83
CA ILE A 214 29.94 8.01 18.42
C ILE A 214 31.03 8.84 17.70
N PRO A 215 31.03 8.91 16.35
CA PRO A 215 32.08 9.58 15.60
C PRO A 215 31.78 11.09 15.53
N THR A 216 31.72 11.75 16.69
CA THR A 216 31.38 13.19 16.76
C THR A 216 32.41 14.09 16.07
N ALA A 217 33.63 13.61 15.84
CA ALA A 217 34.67 14.35 15.12
C ALA A 217 34.76 13.98 13.63
N SER A 218 34.47 12.73 13.25
CA SER A 218 34.72 12.24 11.88
C SER A 218 33.74 12.80 10.85
N LEU A 219 32.46 12.97 11.23
CA LEU A 219 31.43 13.55 10.34
C LEU A 219 31.82 14.97 9.90
N LEU A 220 32.26 15.79 10.85
CA LEU A 220 32.68 17.18 10.59
C LEU A 220 34.02 17.26 9.86
N GLN A 221 34.93 16.32 10.11
CA GLN A 221 36.25 16.32 9.45
C GLN A 221 36.18 15.89 7.99
N SER A 222 35.42 14.83 7.68
CA SER A 222 35.28 14.32 6.31
C SER A 222 34.62 15.34 5.38
N GLU A 223 33.63 16.09 5.86
CA GLU A 223 32.96 17.10 5.05
C GLU A 223 33.72 18.44 4.97
N SER A 224 34.56 18.77 5.95
CA SER A 224 35.30 20.05 5.95
C SER A 224 36.21 20.25 4.73
N VAL A 225 36.69 19.16 4.12
CA VAL A 225 37.58 19.21 2.94
C VAL A 225 36.78 19.42 1.65
N ALA A 226 35.58 18.82 1.54
CA ALA A 226 34.67 19.04 0.40
C ALA A 226 33.90 20.37 0.51
N ALA A 227 33.65 20.84 1.74
CA ALA A 227 32.88 22.04 2.04
C ALA A 227 33.64 23.35 1.87
N ALA A 228 34.94 23.34 1.62
CA ALA A 228 35.71 24.56 1.34
C ALA A 228 35.20 25.34 0.11
N ALA A 229 34.34 24.72 -0.72
CA ALA A 229 33.62 25.36 -1.81
C ALA A 229 32.10 25.59 -1.56
N ASN A 230 31.53 25.08 -0.45
CA ASN A 230 30.10 25.12 -0.18
C ASN A 230 29.70 26.27 0.76
N SER A 231 28.48 26.78 0.54
CA SER A 231 27.90 27.91 1.27
C SER A 231 27.72 27.63 2.78
N GLU A 232 27.72 28.69 3.60
CA GLU A 232 27.37 28.68 5.04
C GLU A 232 26.10 27.85 5.35
N ARG A 233 25.15 27.82 4.39
CA ARG A 233 23.91 27.01 4.46
C ARG A 233 24.20 25.51 4.60
N HIS A 234 25.15 24.97 3.84
CA HIS A 234 25.50 23.54 3.87
C HIS A 234 26.11 23.16 5.23
N SER A 235 27.12 23.89 5.70
CA SER A 235 27.76 23.62 6.99
C SER A 235 26.77 23.73 8.16
N ARG A 236 25.81 24.68 8.08
CA ARG A 236 24.76 24.82 9.08
C ARG A 236 23.80 23.63 9.10
N ALA A 237 23.36 23.15 7.94
CA ALA A 237 22.46 21.99 7.84
C ALA A 237 23.15 20.71 8.37
N VAL A 238 24.39 20.46 7.96
CA VAL A 238 25.17 19.33 8.46
C VAL A 238 25.40 19.43 9.98
N ALA A 239 25.75 20.60 10.50
CA ALA A 239 25.95 20.78 11.94
C ALA A 239 24.67 20.45 12.74
N ALA A 240 23.49 20.72 12.16
CA ALA A 240 22.22 20.36 12.76
C ALA A 240 22.05 18.84 12.90
N VAL A 241 22.55 18.03 11.96
CA VAL A 241 22.54 16.56 12.05
C VAL A 241 23.20 16.06 13.33
N LEU A 242 24.39 16.59 13.65
CA LEU A 242 25.12 16.20 14.86
C LEU A 242 24.34 16.56 16.14
N HIS A 243 23.67 17.70 16.14
CA HIS A 243 22.85 18.13 17.27
C HIS A 243 21.59 17.28 17.42
N THR A 244 20.92 16.93 16.32
CA THR A 244 19.78 16.01 16.29
C THR A 244 20.19 14.63 16.80
N GLN A 245 21.31 14.08 16.33
CA GLN A 245 21.84 12.79 16.80
C GLN A 245 22.14 12.79 18.29
N ARG A 246 22.78 13.84 18.80
CA ARG A 246 23.07 13.98 20.24
C ARG A 246 21.79 14.09 21.07
N ALA A 247 20.79 14.83 20.59
CA ALA A 247 19.50 14.97 21.26
C ALA A 247 18.77 13.62 21.31
N ALA A 248 18.64 12.95 20.17
CA ALA A 248 18.05 11.61 20.06
C ALA A 248 18.72 10.58 20.96
N ALA A 249 20.05 10.47 20.93
CA ALA A 249 20.79 9.52 21.76
C ALA A 249 20.70 9.82 23.27
N ARG A 250 20.52 11.09 23.66
CA ARG A 250 20.25 11.46 25.07
C ARG A 250 18.83 11.09 25.47
N THR A 251 17.85 11.35 24.60
CA THR A 251 16.46 10.96 24.80
C THR A 251 16.32 9.45 24.91
N ALA A 252 16.88 8.67 23.97
CA ALA A 252 16.85 7.21 24.00
C ALA A 252 17.43 6.62 25.29
N ARG A 253 18.60 7.13 25.74
CA ARG A 253 19.21 6.70 27.01
C ARG A 253 18.32 7.00 28.21
N ALA A 254 17.69 8.18 28.26
CA ALA A 254 16.79 8.52 29.35
C ALA A 254 15.54 7.62 29.37
N LEU A 255 15.05 7.25 28.19
CA LEU A 255 13.84 6.43 28.02
C LEU A 255 14.08 4.92 28.23
N SER A 256 15.30 4.44 28.07
CA SER A 256 15.66 3.04 28.34
C SER A 256 15.61 2.66 29.82
N ASP A 257 15.66 3.63 30.74
CA ASP A 257 15.49 3.38 32.18
C ASP A 257 14.01 3.40 32.57
N HIS A 258 13.34 2.27 32.37
CA HIS A 258 11.92 2.10 32.67
C HIS A 258 11.54 2.48 34.11
N THR A 259 12.47 2.38 35.07
CA THR A 259 12.21 2.74 36.48
C THR A 259 12.06 4.23 36.70
N ARG A 260 12.64 5.06 35.80
CA ARG A 260 12.67 6.52 35.91
C ARG A 260 11.76 7.24 34.93
N LEU A 261 11.01 6.52 34.10
CA LEU A 261 10.11 7.10 33.10
C LEU A 261 9.12 8.11 33.72
N HIS A 262 8.60 7.83 34.92
CA HIS A 262 7.67 8.73 35.62
C HIS A 262 8.30 10.06 36.08
N LEU A 263 9.64 10.17 36.09
CA LEU A 263 10.39 11.38 36.48
C LEU A 263 10.73 12.28 35.27
N LEU A 264 10.49 11.79 34.04
CA LEU A 264 10.78 12.57 32.84
C LEU A 264 9.65 13.55 32.58
N GLU A 265 9.95 14.84 32.78
CA GLU A 265 9.05 15.95 32.50
C GLU A 265 9.27 16.53 31.09
N ALA A 266 8.32 17.29 30.57
CA ALA A 266 8.45 18.02 29.30
C ALA A 266 9.68 18.95 29.25
N SER A 267 10.12 19.45 30.41
CA SER A 267 11.31 20.30 30.57
C SER A 267 12.60 19.58 30.14
N PHE A 268 12.69 18.25 30.36
CA PHE A 268 13.82 17.43 29.91
C PHE A 268 13.94 17.45 28.38
N PHE A 269 12.84 17.24 27.67
CA PHE A 269 12.82 17.23 26.21
C PHE A 269 13.09 18.61 25.64
N THR A 270 12.46 19.64 26.23
CA THR A 270 12.68 21.05 25.88
C THR A 270 14.17 21.40 25.95
N HIS A 271 14.83 21.02 27.05
CA HIS A 271 16.26 21.28 27.23
C HIS A 271 17.13 20.44 26.27
N THR A 272 16.81 19.16 26.11
CA THR A 272 17.59 18.22 25.28
C THR A 272 17.55 18.60 23.80
N TRP A 273 16.39 19.03 23.30
CA TRP A 273 16.17 19.37 21.90
C TRP A 273 16.43 20.84 21.57
N LYS A 274 16.69 21.70 22.57
CA LYS A 274 16.90 23.13 22.38
C LYS A 274 17.86 23.47 21.25
N LYS A 275 19.06 22.88 21.26
CA LYS A 275 20.08 23.22 20.28
C LYS A 275 19.78 22.68 18.88
N ALA A 276 19.21 21.49 18.79
CA ALA A 276 18.78 20.92 17.51
C ALA A 276 17.68 21.79 16.90
N CYS A 277 16.67 22.16 17.69
CA CYS A 277 15.56 23.01 17.25
C CYS A 277 15.97 24.43 16.86
N GLU A 278 16.93 25.05 17.55
CA GLU A 278 17.50 26.33 17.11
C GLU A 278 18.09 26.26 15.68
N LEU A 279 18.60 25.09 15.28
CA LEU A 279 19.24 24.89 13.99
C LEU A 279 18.24 24.50 12.89
N ILE A 280 17.31 23.58 13.19
CA ILE A 280 16.32 23.07 12.22
C ILE A 280 15.03 23.90 12.18
N GLY A 281 14.85 24.81 13.13
CA GLY A 281 13.71 25.72 13.20
C GLY A 281 12.46 25.16 13.88
N CYS A 282 12.59 24.26 14.86
CA CYS A 282 11.46 23.76 15.65
C CYS A 282 11.24 24.47 17.00
N TRP A 283 10.08 24.18 17.56
CA TRP A 283 9.58 24.50 18.87
C TRP A 283 9.87 23.33 19.78
N THR A 284 10.68 23.59 20.79
CA THR A 284 11.16 22.57 21.71
C THR A 284 10.09 22.09 22.68
N THR A 285 8.88 22.63 22.63
CA THR A 285 7.74 22.26 23.49
C THR A 285 6.74 21.33 22.78
N SER A 286 6.87 21.15 21.47
CA SER A 286 5.96 20.30 20.69
C SER A 286 6.73 19.15 20.03
N PHE A 287 6.34 17.93 20.38
CA PHE A 287 6.82 16.72 19.72
C PHE A 287 6.52 16.75 18.21
N VAL A 288 5.29 17.13 17.84
CA VAL A 288 4.85 17.20 16.44
C VAL A 288 5.71 18.17 15.64
N ASP A 289 6.07 19.30 16.24
CA ASP A 289 6.91 20.31 15.61
C ASP A 289 8.35 19.82 15.40
N ILE A 290 8.91 19.09 16.38
CA ILE A 290 10.21 18.42 16.21
C ILE A 290 10.13 17.39 15.08
N MET A 291 9.03 16.63 15.00
CA MET A 291 8.85 15.62 13.97
C MET A 291 8.74 16.23 12.56
N ASP A 292 7.92 17.26 12.44
CA ASP A 292 7.71 17.99 11.20
C ASP A 292 8.98 18.73 10.74
N ALA A 293 9.67 19.43 11.65
CA ALA A 293 10.93 20.11 11.34
C ALA A 293 12.06 19.15 10.95
N SER A 294 12.08 17.93 11.48
CA SER A 294 13.03 16.89 11.06
C SER A 294 12.81 16.49 9.60
N ALA A 295 11.54 16.29 9.19
CA ALA A 295 11.23 16.07 7.78
C ALA A 295 11.73 17.27 6.95
N GLY A 296 11.37 18.50 7.34
CA GLY A 296 11.82 19.72 6.66
C GLY A 296 13.34 19.88 6.60
N HIS A 297 14.07 19.40 7.62
CA HIS A 297 15.52 19.40 7.64
C HIS A 297 16.12 18.32 6.73
N THR A 298 15.47 17.17 6.60
CA THR A 298 15.86 16.16 5.59
C THR A 298 15.77 16.76 4.19
N ALA A 299 14.71 17.53 3.89
CA ALA A 299 14.64 18.27 2.63
C ALA A 299 15.76 19.30 2.47
N GLU A 300 16.10 20.03 3.53
CA GLU A 300 17.23 20.97 3.53
C GLU A 300 18.57 20.27 3.27
N LEU A 301 18.80 19.08 3.84
CA LEU A 301 20.00 18.28 3.59
C LEU A 301 20.09 17.83 2.12
N VAL A 302 18.95 17.47 1.51
CA VAL A 302 18.87 17.14 0.08
C VAL A 302 19.17 18.39 -0.77
N ASP A 303 18.57 19.53 -0.45
CA ASP A 303 18.75 20.80 -1.16
C ASP A 303 20.20 21.28 -1.16
N VAL A 304 20.91 21.12 -0.03
CA VAL A 304 22.32 21.52 0.08
C VAL A 304 23.27 20.44 -0.44
N ASN A 305 22.75 19.35 -1.00
CA ASN A 305 23.52 18.19 -1.46
C ASN A 305 24.46 17.68 -0.36
N ALA A 306 23.94 17.54 0.86
CA ALA A 306 24.65 16.93 1.98
C ALA A 306 25.08 15.50 1.63
N SER A 307 26.13 15.01 2.28
CA SER A 307 26.53 13.62 2.09
C SER A 307 25.38 12.69 2.45
N TRP A 308 25.33 11.54 1.78
CA TRP A 308 24.41 10.48 2.15
C TRP A 308 24.56 10.10 3.63
N HIS A 309 25.79 10.05 4.14
CA HIS A 309 26.05 9.73 5.54
C HIS A 309 25.40 10.74 6.50
N ALA A 310 25.38 12.04 6.16
CA ALA A 310 24.67 13.05 6.93
C ALA A 310 23.14 12.82 6.92
N VAL A 311 22.56 12.49 5.75
CA VAL A 311 21.12 12.16 5.63
C VAL A 311 20.75 10.90 6.41
N LYS A 312 21.51 9.82 6.27
CA LYS A 312 21.32 8.58 7.03
C LYS A 312 21.44 8.84 8.53
N THR A 313 22.49 9.53 8.97
CA THR A 313 22.70 9.84 10.40
C THR A 313 21.54 10.65 10.97
N HIS A 314 21.05 11.63 10.20
CA HIS A 314 19.88 12.44 10.57
C HIS A 314 18.62 11.58 10.72
N HIS A 315 18.33 10.76 9.71
CA HIS A 315 17.15 9.90 9.69
C HIS A 315 17.20 8.83 10.81
N VAL A 316 18.34 8.15 11.00
CA VAL A 316 18.52 7.14 12.07
C VAL A 316 18.35 7.78 13.45
N ALA A 317 18.94 8.95 13.69
CA ALA A 317 18.76 9.68 14.94
C ALA A 317 17.28 9.96 15.20
N PHE A 318 16.58 10.41 14.18
CA PHE A 318 15.17 10.73 14.28
C PHE A 318 14.30 9.51 14.53
N MET A 319 14.55 8.41 13.83
CA MET A 319 13.87 7.15 14.04
C MET A 319 14.14 6.56 15.41
N GLN A 320 15.37 6.68 15.92
CA GLN A 320 15.69 6.31 17.30
C GLN A 320 14.89 7.14 18.31
N PHE A 321 14.79 8.45 18.10
CA PHE A 321 13.97 9.32 18.95
C PHE A 321 12.50 8.89 18.93
N ARG A 322 11.94 8.66 17.73
CA ARG A 322 10.57 8.16 17.54
C ARG A 322 10.37 6.84 18.28
N THR A 323 11.12 5.80 17.94
CA THR A 323 10.96 4.47 18.54
C THR A 323 11.10 4.50 20.07
N SER A 324 12.11 5.18 20.63
CA SER A 324 12.30 5.23 22.08
C SER A 324 11.16 5.94 22.82
N VAL A 325 10.60 7.02 22.25
CA VAL A 325 9.44 7.71 22.85
C VAL A 325 8.23 6.78 22.89
N TRP A 326 8.00 6.01 21.82
CA TRP A 326 6.86 5.10 21.73
C TRP A 326 6.99 3.92 22.68
N GLU A 327 8.18 3.31 22.74
CA GLU A 327 8.49 2.24 23.70
C GLU A 327 8.25 2.72 25.15
N ALA A 328 8.70 3.93 25.49
CA ALA A 328 8.51 4.49 26.82
C ALA A 328 7.04 4.77 27.15
N MET A 329 6.26 5.26 26.18
CA MET A 329 4.82 5.48 26.35
C MET A 329 4.06 4.15 26.54
N ASN A 330 4.46 3.10 25.83
CA ASN A 330 3.91 1.77 26.00
C ASN A 330 4.31 1.16 27.35
N ALA A 331 5.52 1.44 27.84
CA ALA A 331 6.02 0.91 29.10
C ALA A 331 5.47 1.63 30.35
N SER A 332 5.02 2.89 30.25
CA SER A 332 4.60 3.68 31.42
C SER A 332 3.46 4.65 31.12
N ALA A 333 2.29 4.39 31.73
CA ALA A 333 1.14 5.29 31.66
C ALA A 333 1.42 6.66 32.31
N ALA A 334 2.20 6.71 33.39
CA ALA A 334 2.60 7.95 34.05
C ALA A 334 3.49 8.81 33.13
N PHE A 335 4.40 8.18 32.39
CA PHE A 335 5.18 8.88 31.37
C PHE A 335 4.29 9.41 30.25
N HIS A 336 3.35 8.59 29.75
CA HIS A 336 2.39 9.06 28.76
C HIS A 336 1.60 10.29 29.26
N GLU A 337 1.12 10.29 30.50
CA GLU A 337 0.41 11.44 31.07
C GLU A 337 1.31 12.70 31.15
N ASN A 338 2.52 12.57 31.71
CA ASN A 338 3.47 13.69 31.81
C ASN A 338 3.89 14.24 30.44
N PHE A 339 4.07 13.34 29.47
CA PHE A 339 4.54 13.65 28.12
C PHE A 339 3.42 14.07 27.18
N SER A 340 2.16 13.84 27.56
CA SER A 340 1.02 14.16 26.71
C SER A 340 0.96 15.63 26.33
N SER A 341 1.15 16.55 27.28
CA SER A 341 1.19 17.99 26.98
C SER A 341 2.16 18.34 25.85
N PHE A 342 3.35 17.72 25.84
CA PHE A 342 4.37 17.88 24.82
C PHE A 342 4.00 17.24 23.48
N ILE A 343 3.30 16.10 23.48
CA ILE A 343 2.82 15.46 22.24
C ILE A 343 1.72 16.27 21.57
N TYR A 344 0.71 16.66 22.35
CA TYR A 344 -0.52 17.24 21.82
C TYR A 344 -0.46 18.76 21.66
N GLU A 345 0.64 19.41 22.04
CA GLU A 345 0.89 20.81 21.71
C GLU A 345 1.02 20.96 20.19
N ALA A 346 0.18 21.82 19.60
CA ALA A 346 0.14 22.01 18.15
C ALA A 346 1.49 22.56 17.67
N GLY A 347 2.05 21.93 16.64
CA GLY A 347 3.22 22.46 15.95
C GLY A 347 2.91 23.76 15.21
N ARG A 348 3.92 24.61 15.03
CA ARG A 348 3.90 25.82 14.21
C ARG A 348 4.73 25.69 12.93
N THR A 349 5.58 24.67 12.80
CA THR A 349 6.44 24.46 11.65
C THR A 349 5.68 23.95 10.43
N LYS A 350 6.32 24.12 9.27
CA LYS A 350 5.80 23.74 7.94
C LYS A 350 6.77 22.80 7.23
N GLY A 351 7.50 21.97 7.99
CA GLY A 351 8.55 21.11 7.49
C GLY A 351 8.07 20.11 6.43
N ALA A 352 6.90 19.50 6.63
CA ALA A 352 6.26 18.57 5.69
C ALA A 352 6.10 19.16 4.28
N ARG A 353 5.79 20.46 4.17
CA ARG A 353 5.62 21.15 2.88
C ARG A 353 6.90 21.15 2.03
N ARG A 354 8.07 21.06 2.67
CA ARG A 354 9.36 21.02 1.95
C ARG A 354 9.74 19.61 1.50
N THR A 355 9.28 18.57 2.19
CA THR A 355 9.61 17.19 1.84
C THR A 355 8.72 16.59 0.77
N ASP A 356 7.46 17.01 0.67
CA ASP A 356 6.51 16.43 -0.30
C ASP A 356 7.04 16.45 -1.74
N PRO A 357 7.67 17.52 -2.26
CA PRO A 357 8.21 17.51 -3.61
C PRO A 357 9.33 16.48 -3.82
N ILE A 358 10.12 16.20 -2.78
CA ILE A 358 11.24 15.24 -2.83
C ILE A 358 10.70 13.81 -2.86
N TYR A 359 9.75 13.50 -1.98
CA TYR A 359 9.09 12.20 -1.96
C TYR A 359 8.27 11.97 -3.22
N LYS A 360 7.59 13.00 -3.73
CA LYS A 360 6.87 12.93 -5.01
C LYS A 360 7.83 12.63 -6.16
N GLU A 361 8.89 13.41 -6.33
CA GLU A 361 9.85 13.17 -7.42
C GLU A 361 10.41 11.75 -7.33
N THR A 362 10.77 11.30 -6.12
CA THR A 362 11.30 9.96 -5.92
C THR A 362 10.26 8.90 -6.29
N SER A 363 9.01 9.05 -5.85
CA SER A 363 7.92 8.15 -6.20
C SER A 363 7.73 8.07 -7.71
N ASP A 364 7.63 9.23 -8.39
CA ASP A 364 7.45 9.31 -9.84
C ASP A 364 8.59 8.61 -10.58
N VAL A 365 9.84 8.82 -10.14
CA VAL A 365 11.02 8.18 -10.72
C VAL A 365 10.99 6.66 -10.50
N LEU A 366 10.74 6.18 -9.28
CA LEU A 366 10.75 4.75 -8.96
C LEU A 366 9.61 4.01 -9.68
N SER A 367 8.41 4.58 -9.70
CA SER A 367 7.26 4.05 -10.45
C SER A 367 7.56 3.96 -11.94
N THR A 368 8.19 5.00 -12.51
CA THR A 368 8.61 4.99 -13.92
C THR A 368 9.68 3.93 -14.19
N VAL A 369 10.63 3.72 -13.27
CA VAL A 369 11.64 2.66 -13.38
C VAL A 369 11.00 1.27 -13.44
N LEU A 370 10.09 0.98 -12.51
CA LEU A 370 9.43 -0.32 -12.45
C LEU A 370 8.63 -0.61 -13.71
N ALA A 371 8.00 0.41 -14.28
CA ALA A 371 7.25 0.22 -15.52
C ALA A 371 8.16 0.00 -16.74
N LEU A 372 9.25 0.77 -16.86
CA LEU A 372 10.26 0.55 -17.91
C LEU A 372 10.89 -0.84 -17.82
N GLU A 373 11.09 -1.38 -16.62
CA GLU A 373 11.59 -2.73 -16.41
C GLU A 373 10.60 -3.79 -16.95
N ARG A 374 9.31 -3.67 -16.64
CA ARG A 374 8.29 -4.62 -17.12
C ARG A 374 8.23 -4.67 -18.65
N GLU A 375 8.32 -3.53 -19.31
CA GLU A 375 8.36 -3.47 -20.77
C GLU A 375 9.58 -4.20 -21.36
N HIS A 376 10.73 -4.09 -20.70
CA HIS A 376 11.95 -4.77 -21.10
C HIS A 376 11.81 -6.30 -21.01
N ASP A 377 11.17 -6.82 -19.95
CA ASP A 377 10.96 -8.26 -19.76
C ASP A 377 9.95 -8.87 -20.75
N VAL A 378 8.87 -8.13 -21.04
CA VAL A 378 7.91 -8.52 -22.09
C VAL A 378 8.60 -8.56 -23.46
N GLY A 379 9.50 -7.62 -23.73
CA GLY A 379 10.30 -7.58 -24.96
C GLY A 379 11.25 -8.78 -25.11
N GLN A 380 11.92 -9.21 -24.03
CA GLN A 380 12.85 -10.33 -24.07
C GLN A 380 12.16 -11.68 -24.22
N SER A 381 11.07 -11.91 -23.48
CA SER A 381 10.29 -13.16 -23.55
C SER A 381 9.65 -13.36 -24.92
N GLY A 382 9.22 -12.27 -25.59
CA GLY A 382 8.66 -12.30 -26.95
C GLY A 382 9.69 -12.62 -28.04
N ARG A 383 10.95 -12.17 -27.90
CA ARG A 383 12.00 -12.34 -28.92
C ARG A 383 12.48 -13.79 -29.10
N ARG A 384 12.49 -14.61 -28.04
CA ARG A 384 12.93 -16.02 -28.14
C ARG A 384 12.02 -16.90 -29.01
N ARG A 385 10.75 -16.52 -29.23
CA ARG A 385 9.79 -17.31 -30.03
C ARG A 385 9.69 -16.90 -31.52
N ARG A 386 10.27 -15.77 -31.96
CA ARG A 386 10.12 -15.25 -33.34
C ARG A 386 11.43 -15.16 -34.13
N ARG A 387 12.26 -16.21 -34.11
CA ARG A 387 13.43 -16.31 -35.01
C ARG A 387 13.10 -16.69 -36.47
N GLY A 388 11.82 -16.76 -36.84
CA GLY A 388 11.38 -17.05 -38.22
C GLY A 388 10.54 -15.92 -38.81
N ARG A 389 11.11 -15.21 -39.80
CA ARG A 389 10.48 -14.28 -40.77
C ARG A 389 9.99 -12.90 -40.30
N ARG A 390 10.77 -11.90 -40.79
CA ARG A 390 10.42 -10.60 -41.38
C ARG A 390 10.14 -9.37 -40.49
N ARG A 391 10.94 -8.35 -40.83
CA ARG A 391 10.88 -6.89 -40.63
C ARG A 391 10.68 -6.37 -39.20
N ARG A 392 11.84 -6.01 -38.63
CA ARG A 392 12.02 -5.09 -37.51
C ARG A 392 11.25 -3.79 -37.76
N ARG A 393 10.16 -3.56 -37.02
CA ARG A 393 9.86 -2.24 -36.48
C ARG A 393 10.19 -2.34 -35.00
N SER A 394 11.32 -1.77 -34.58
CA SER A 394 11.43 -1.33 -33.19
C SER A 394 10.31 -0.34 -33.00
N VAL A 395 9.44 -0.58 -32.02
CA VAL A 395 8.61 0.49 -31.49
C VAL A 395 9.58 1.25 -30.60
N ASP A 396 10.25 2.24 -31.18
CA ASP A 396 11.11 3.14 -30.41
C ASP A 396 10.17 4.03 -29.60
N ILE A 397 10.10 3.76 -28.30
CA ILE A 397 9.40 4.59 -27.30
C ILE A 397 10.03 5.99 -27.21
N ASP A 398 11.18 6.19 -27.87
CA ASP A 398 11.95 7.42 -27.85
C ASP A 398 11.30 8.62 -28.56
N GLU A 399 10.22 8.45 -29.33
CA GLU A 399 9.58 9.57 -30.07
C GLU A 399 8.14 9.91 -29.66
N MET A 400 7.48 9.09 -28.86
CA MET A 400 6.12 9.38 -28.43
C MET A 400 6.05 9.06 -26.95
N GLY A 401 5.74 10.06 -26.12
CA GLY A 401 5.46 9.91 -24.69
C GLY A 401 4.30 8.95 -24.46
N GLY A 402 4.60 7.66 -24.64
CA GLY A 402 3.70 6.55 -24.50
C GLY A 402 3.24 6.56 -23.08
N GLU A 403 1.93 6.54 -22.95
CA GLU A 403 1.27 6.28 -21.69
C GLU A 403 1.79 4.99 -21.08
N ILE A 404 2.37 5.12 -19.90
CA ILE A 404 2.82 3.98 -19.12
C ILE A 404 1.64 3.53 -18.27
N GLU A 405 1.28 2.25 -18.36
CA GLU A 405 0.28 1.65 -17.48
C GLU A 405 0.82 1.69 -16.06
N GLN A 406 0.23 2.55 -15.21
CA GLN A 406 0.65 2.72 -13.83
C GLN A 406 0.41 1.41 -13.07
N SER A 407 1.49 0.69 -12.80
CA SER A 407 1.41 -0.54 -12.05
C SER A 407 2.06 -0.37 -10.68
N GLY A 408 1.25 -0.04 -9.68
CA GLY A 408 1.69 0.25 -8.32
C GLY A 408 1.51 1.74 -8.02
N TRP A 409 0.45 2.05 -7.29
CA TRP A 409 0.09 3.39 -6.86
C TRP A 409 0.87 3.72 -5.59
N TRP A 410 2.04 4.34 -5.71
CA TRP A 410 2.79 4.79 -4.53
C TRP A 410 2.70 6.32 -4.43
N CYS A 411 2.09 6.81 -3.36
CA CYS A 411 2.07 8.23 -3.01
C CYS A 411 2.80 8.42 -1.69
N PHE A 412 4.14 8.37 -1.75
CA PHE A 412 4.97 8.60 -0.59
C PHE A 412 4.77 10.03 -0.07
N SER A 413 4.16 10.15 1.09
CA SER A 413 4.09 11.42 1.81
C SER A 413 4.24 11.20 3.29
N TRP A 414 4.94 12.13 3.95
CA TRP A 414 5.09 12.11 5.41
C TRP A 414 4.11 13.12 6.01
N ARG A 415 3.35 12.70 7.01
CA ARG A 415 2.38 13.55 7.70
C ARG A 415 2.53 13.39 9.20
N ALA A 416 2.72 14.50 9.90
CA ALA A 416 2.58 14.58 11.34
C ALA A 416 1.49 15.61 11.66
N GLY A 417 0.49 15.24 12.42
CA GLY A 417 -0.64 16.12 12.71
C GLY A 417 -1.37 15.76 13.99
N SER A 418 -1.92 16.77 14.66
CA SER A 418 -2.92 16.56 15.70
C SER A 418 -4.32 16.60 15.11
N MET A 419 -5.13 15.57 15.36
CA MET A 419 -6.53 15.54 14.94
C MET A 419 -7.43 15.35 16.15
N THR A 420 -8.60 15.99 16.13
CA THR A 420 -9.65 15.80 17.13
C THR A 420 -10.81 15.10 16.45
N ALA A 421 -11.13 13.88 16.88
CA ALA A 421 -12.03 13.00 16.17
C ALA A 421 -12.96 12.26 17.14
N HIS A 422 -14.13 11.85 16.65
CA HIS A 422 -14.98 10.89 17.35
C HIS A 422 -14.45 9.48 17.10
N GLN A 423 -13.95 8.84 18.14
CA GLN A 423 -13.22 7.58 18.02
C GLN A 423 -13.84 6.45 18.85
N LYS A 424 -13.73 5.21 18.34
CA LYS A 424 -14.10 3.99 19.04
C LYS A 424 -13.19 2.82 18.67
N LYS A 425 -12.72 2.12 19.70
CA LYS A 425 -11.97 0.87 19.62
C LYS A 425 -12.89 -0.36 19.61
N PHE A 426 -12.56 -1.37 18.79
CA PHE A 426 -13.22 -2.67 18.66
C PHE A 426 -12.19 -3.80 18.82
N PRO A 427 -12.54 -5.01 19.33
CA PRO A 427 -13.86 -5.43 19.83
C PRO A 427 -14.10 -5.09 21.32
N SER A 428 -13.05 -4.88 22.14
CA SER A 428 -13.17 -4.49 23.56
C SER A 428 -12.16 -3.42 23.95
N ALA A 429 -12.48 -2.60 24.98
CA ALA A 429 -11.57 -1.58 25.50
C ALA A 429 -10.28 -2.16 26.11
N THR A 430 -10.33 -3.43 26.54
CA THR A 430 -9.21 -4.13 27.18
C THR A 430 -8.37 -4.94 26.21
N ALA A 431 -8.80 -5.12 24.95
CA ALA A 431 -7.98 -5.79 23.95
C ALA A 431 -6.71 -4.99 23.70
N THR A 432 -5.54 -5.62 23.61
CA THR A 432 -4.27 -4.97 23.26
C THR A 432 -4.11 -4.76 21.75
N TRP A 433 -5.03 -5.34 20.97
CA TRP A 433 -5.10 -5.30 19.52
C TRP A 433 -6.54 -4.99 19.11
N GLY A 434 -6.70 -4.33 17.96
CA GLY A 434 -8.02 -4.14 17.39
C GLY A 434 -8.10 -3.01 16.38
N ALA A 435 -9.32 -2.82 15.89
CA ALA A 435 -9.67 -1.77 14.96
C ALA A 435 -10.16 -0.54 15.71
N GLU A 436 -9.65 0.63 15.32
CA GLU A 436 -10.21 1.90 15.71
C GLU A 436 -10.79 2.64 14.53
N VAL A 437 -12.06 3.03 14.66
CA VAL A 437 -12.72 3.91 13.71
C VAL A 437 -12.78 5.30 14.33
N GLY A 438 -12.07 6.24 13.72
CA GLY A 438 -12.20 7.67 13.94
C GLY A 438 -12.96 8.32 12.80
N PHE A 439 -13.83 9.27 13.11
CA PHE A 439 -14.33 10.20 12.10
C PHE A 439 -14.15 11.64 12.55
N THR A 440 -13.68 12.47 11.62
CA THR A 440 -13.56 13.92 11.74
C THR A 440 -14.56 14.55 10.80
N MET A 441 -15.44 15.39 11.35
CA MET A 441 -16.30 16.24 10.55
C MET A 441 -15.65 17.60 10.49
N THR A 442 -15.13 17.96 9.32
CA THR A 442 -14.65 19.32 9.07
C THR A 442 -15.74 20.02 8.28
N VAL A 443 -16.73 20.52 9.01
CA VAL A 443 -17.48 21.66 8.49
C VAL A 443 -16.57 22.86 8.72
N GLY A 444 -16.67 23.91 7.90
CA GLY A 444 -16.23 25.23 8.35
C GLY A 444 -16.86 25.59 9.71
N ASP A 445 -16.66 26.79 10.23
CA ASP A 445 -17.28 27.25 11.49
C ASP A 445 -18.72 26.72 11.70
N PRO A 446 -19.24 26.43 12.90
CA PRO A 446 -20.65 26.05 13.07
C PRO A 446 -21.68 26.99 12.43
N THR A 447 -21.33 28.25 12.14
CA THR A 447 -22.09 29.13 11.23
C THR A 447 -22.15 28.62 9.79
N ASP A 448 -21.11 27.95 9.32
CA ASP A 448 -20.98 27.26 8.04
C ASP A 448 -21.77 25.96 7.94
N TYR A 449 -22.32 25.34 8.99
CA TYR A 449 -23.28 24.23 8.78
C TYR A 449 -24.64 24.76 8.31
N GLU A 450 -25.11 25.83 8.97
CA GLU A 450 -26.31 26.54 8.53
C GLU A 450 -26.04 27.29 7.22
N ALA A 451 -24.89 27.94 7.05
CA ALA A 451 -24.50 28.56 5.79
C ALA A 451 -24.19 27.53 4.69
N TRP A 452 -23.77 26.30 5.01
CA TRP A 452 -23.66 25.20 4.04
C TRP A 452 -25.05 24.70 3.64
N LEU A 453 -26.00 24.60 4.57
CA LEU A 453 -27.39 24.30 4.23
C LEU A 453 -27.99 25.41 3.35
N GLU A 454 -27.74 26.68 3.68
CA GLU A 454 -28.17 27.84 2.88
C GLU A 454 -27.43 27.94 1.53
N ALA A 455 -26.13 27.62 1.48
CA ALA A 455 -25.33 27.61 0.25
C ALA A 455 -25.62 26.40 -0.63
N ALA A 456 -26.00 25.25 -0.05
CA ALA A 456 -26.52 24.09 -0.78
C ALA A 456 -27.94 24.38 -1.34
N GLU A 457 -28.67 25.31 -0.73
CA GLU A 457 -29.89 25.89 -1.30
C GLU A 457 -29.60 27.02 -2.31
N GLY A 458 -28.41 27.62 -2.27
CA GLY A 458 -27.90 28.62 -3.22
C GLY A 458 -27.00 28.03 -4.32
N GLU A 459 -26.55 28.86 -5.28
CA GLU A 459 -25.57 28.44 -6.31
C GLU A 459 -24.11 28.54 -5.83
N GLU A 460 -23.85 28.75 -4.52
CA GLU A 460 -22.48 28.90 -4.03
C GLU A 460 -21.83 27.54 -3.69
N PRO A 461 -20.55 27.32 -4.07
CA PRO A 461 -19.87 26.06 -3.83
C PRO A 461 -19.60 25.86 -2.34
N ALA A 462 -20.39 25.00 -1.70
CA ALA A 462 -20.19 24.57 -0.33
C ALA A 462 -19.43 23.23 -0.30
N VAL A 463 -18.33 23.16 0.46
CA VAL A 463 -17.52 21.94 0.61
C VAL A 463 -17.76 21.36 2.01
N PHE A 464 -18.21 20.12 2.07
CA PHE A 464 -18.41 19.38 3.30
C PHE A 464 -17.50 18.16 3.34
N GLU A 465 -16.68 18.05 4.37
CA GLU A 465 -15.62 17.04 4.45
C GLU A 465 -15.84 16.09 5.64
N ILE A 466 -16.00 14.80 5.35
CA ILE A 466 -15.95 13.73 6.36
C ILE A 466 -14.66 12.93 6.18
N GLY A 467 -13.74 13.10 7.12
CA GLY A 467 -12.60 12.20 7.28
C GLY A 467 -13.04 10.96 8.05
N VAL A 468 -12.83 9.76 7.50
CA VAL A 468 -12.92 8.48 8.22
C VAL A 468 -11.52 7.91 8.30
N THR A 469 -11.10 7.43 9.45
CA THR A 469 -9.82 6.75 9.62
C THR A 469 -10.04 5.45 10.37
N LEU A 470 -9.67 4.34 9.74
CA LEU A 470 -9.60 3.03 10.33
C LEU A 470 -8.13 2.71 10.61
N THR A 471 -7.75 2.64 11.87
CA THR A 471 -6.41 2.17 12.27
C THR A 471 -6.53 0.76 12.82
N ILE A 472 -5.76 -0.17 12.26
CA ILE A 472 -5.72 -1.58 12.68
C ILE A 472 -4.30 -1.89 13.12
N GLY A 473 -4.15 -2.39 14.35
CA GLY A 473 -2.86 -2.80 14.89
C GLY A 473 -2.83 -2.81 16.41
N TYR A 474 -1.64 -2.57 16.96
CA TYR A 474 -1.42 -2.52 18.39
C TYR A 474 -2.11 -1.29 18.99
N VAL A 475 -3.11 -1.52 19.85
CA VAL A 475 -3.83 -0.49 20.60
C VAL A 475 -3.80 -0.91 22.07
N PRO A 476 -2.86 -0.42 22.89
CA PRO A 476 -2.66 -0.88 24.25
C PRO A 476 -3.93 -0.72 25.09
N SER A 477 -4.06 -1.59 26.09
CA SER A 477 -5.25 -1.73 26.93
C SER A 477 -5.33 -0.64 27.98
N LEU A 478 -5.52 0.62 27.60
CA LEU A 478 -5.96 1.62 28.57
C LEU A 478 -7.49 1.64 28.59
N PRO A 479 -8.14 1.49 29.77
CA PRO A 479 -9.59 1.39 29.90
C PRO A 479 -10.37 2.62 29.37
N SER A 480 -9.67 3.72 29.08
CA SER A 480 -10.23 4.96 28.54
C SER A 480 -10.18 5.09 27.02
N GLY A 481 -9.52 4.16 26.30
CA GLY A 481 -9.25 4.28 24.85
C GLY A 481 -8.05 5.19 24.51
N GLN A 482 -7.34 5.67 25.53
CA GLN A 482 -6.09 6.44 25.40
C GLN A 482 -4.92 5.49 25.08
N GLY A 483 -3.80 6.02 24.61
CA GLY A 483 -2.57 5.25 24.42
C GLY A 483 -1.91 5.46 23.07
N VAL A 484 -0.69 4.93 22.94
CA VAL A 484 0.06 4.90 21.68
C VAL A 484 -0.37 3.72 20.86
N ARG A 485 -0.54 3.95 19.56
CA ARG A 485 -0.99 2.96 18.61
C ARG A 485 0.03 2.88 17.49
N SER A 486 0.24 1.67 17.02
CA SER A 486 1.02 1.39 15.82
C SER A 486 0.18 0.49 14.94
N GLY A 487 0.12 0.78 13.65
CA GLY A 487 -0.61 -0.09 12.74
C GLY A 487 -0.79 0.50 11.36
N VAL A 488 -1.57 -0.24 10.57
CA VAL A 488 -1.99 0.20 9.25
C VAL A 488 -3.20 1.11 9.41
N SER A 489 -3.09 2.34 8.93
CA SER A 489 -4.19 3.29 8.88
C SER A 489 -4.74 3.36 7.46
N VAL A 490 -6.02 3.04 7.30
CA VAL A 490 -6.80 3.34 6.11
C VAL A 490 -7.64 4.56 6.44
N GLY A 491 -7.18 5.71 6.00
CA GLY A 491 -7.92 6.96 6.01
C GLY A 491 -8.72 7.13 4.72
N GLY A 492 -9.81 7.86 4.78
CA GLY A 492 -10.45 8.41 3.59
C GLY A 492 -11.15 9.71 3.91
N VAL A 493 -11.22 10.59 2.93
CA VAL A 493 -11.90 11.88 3.00
C VAL A 493 -13.03 11.84 1.99
N LEU A 494 -14.28 11.88 2.46
CA LEU A 494 -15.44 12.16 1.63
C LEU A 494 -15.62 13.68 1.57
N GLU A 495 -15.31 14.26 0.43
CA GLU A 495 -15.57 15.65 0.08
C GLU A 495 -16.89 15.71 -0.70
N LEU A 496 -17.91 16.34 -0.13
CA LEU A 496 -19.13 16.71 -0.84
C LEU A 496 -18.97 18.14 -1.33
N ASN A 497 -18.83 18.32 -2.64
CA ASN A 497 -18.83 19.63 -3.28
C ASN A 497 -19.98 19.73 -4.30
N THR A 498 -20.23 20.93 -4.84
CA THR A 498 -21.28 21.16 -5.84
C THR A 498 -21.02 20.50 -7.20
N ALA A 499 -19.77 20.10 -7.48
CA ALA A 499 -19.41 19.33 -8.67
C ALA A 499 -19.64 17.81 -8.50
N GLY A 500 -19.85 17.34 -7.26
CA GLY A 500 -20.16 15.95 -6.94
C GLY A 500 -19.44 15.44 -5.68
N PRO A 501 -19.88 14.31 -5.11
CA PRO A 501 -19.17 13.64 -4.02
C PRO A 501 -17.86 13.01 -4.52
N LYS A 502 -16.73 13.45 -3.97
CA LYS A 502 -15.40 12.87 -4.17
C LYS A 502 -14.96 12.14 -2.91
N VAL A 503 -14.48 10.90 -3.03
CA VAL A 503 -13.85 10.17 -1.91
C VAL A 503 -12.39 9.94 -2.20
N THR A 504 -11.51 10.51 -1.39
CA THR A 504 -10.10 10.14 -1.35
C THR A 504 -9.91 9.02 -0.34
N ILE A 505 -9.28 7.91 -0.69
CA ILE A 505 -8.84 6.86 0.24
C ILE A 505 -7.32 6.90 0.31
N THR A 506 -6.78 7.07 1.50
CA THR A 506 -5.34 7.03 1.79
C THR A 506 -5.02 5.82 2.65
N MET A 507 -4.07 4.98 2.24
CA MET A 507 -3.50 3.96 3.12
C MET A 507 -2.09 4.39 3.52
N GLY A 508 -1.89 4.56 4.83
CA GLY A 508 -0.63 4.94 5.41
C GLY A 508 -0.24 4.01 6.54
N LEU A 509 1.05 3.75 6.63
CA LEU A 509 1.64 3.13 7.80
C LEU A 509 1.93 4.25 8.78
N GLY A 510 1.44 4.10 10.00
CA GLY A 510 1.53 5.20 10.93
C GLY A 510 1.43 4.76 12.36
N THR A 511 1.92 5.65 13.20
CA THR A 511 1.76 5.53 14.63
C THR A 511 0.98 6.72 15.12
N SER A 512 0.06 6.49 16.05
CA SER A 512 -0.80 7.55 16.60
C SER A 512 -0.90 7.43 18.10
N ALA A 513 -0.72 8.53 18.82
CA ALA A 513 -1.01 8.60 20.25
C ALA A 513 -2.37 9.27 20.46
N VAL A 514 -3.17 8.75 21.39
CA VAL A 514 -4.48 9.31 21.74
C VAL A 514 -4.52 9.73 23.20
N GLN A 515 -4.80 11.01 23.41
CA GLN A 515 -5.05 11.60 24.72
C GLN A 515 -6.54 11.53 25.04
N GLY A 516 -6.89 11.75 26.30
CA GLY A 516 -8.26 11.68 26.81
C GLY A 516 -9.29 12.58 26.11
N GLN A 517 -10.45 12.69 26.75
CA GLN A 517 -11.57 13.45 26.20
C GLN A 517 -11.12 14.85 25.78
N ALA A 518 -11.20 15.13 24.49
CA ALA A 518 -11.05 16.49 24.00
C ALA A 518 -12.21 17.33 24.57
N ARG A 519 -11.98 18.64 24.73
CA ARG A 519 -13.07 19.55 25.10
C ARG A 519 -14.20 19.37 24.09
N ALA A 520 -15.45 19.27 24.54
CA ALA A 520 -16.59 18.99 23.66
C ALA A 520 -16.64 19.92 22.44
N SER A 521 -16.27 21.19 22.63
CA SER A 521 -16.17 22.22 21.59
C SER A 521 -15.22 21.89 20.44
N ALA A 522 -14.29 20.95 20.62
CA ALA A 522 -13.30 20.59 19.62
C ALA A 522 -13.78 19.52 18.62
N CYS A 523 -14.80 18.71 18.94
CA CYS A 523 -15.39 17.76 17.98
C CYS A 523 -16.74 18.18 17.43
N SER A 524 -17.53 18.96 18.18
CA SER A 524 -18.85 19.46 17.74
C SER A 524 -19.44 20.43 18.76
N PRO A 525 -20.27 21.42 18.39
CA PRO A 525 -20.77 22.45 19.32
C PRO A 525 -21.61 21.94 20.50
N ARG A 526 -22.10 20.69 20.51
CA ARG A 526 -23.14 20.29 21.48
C ARG A 526 -22.97 18.95 22.21
N LYS A 527 -22.08 18.02 21.80
CA LYS A 527 -21.94 16.72 22.50
C LYS A 527 -20.51 16.20 22.50
N ALA A 528 -20.03 15.80 23.68
CA ALA A 528 -18.72 15.15 23.85
C ALA A 528 -18.68 13.70 23.30
N SER A 529 -19.83 13.14 22.91
CA SER A 529 -19.95 11.81 22.33
C SER A 529 -21.07 11.74 21.29
N ILE A 530 -20.85 10.93 20.26
CA ILE A 530 -21.86 10.54 19.26
C ILE A 530 -22.03 9.03 19.40
N GLY A 531 -23.09 8.61 20.09
CA GLY A 531 -23.31 7.21 20.44
C GLY A 531 -22.12 6.64 21.23
N PRO A 532 -21.51 5.53 20.80
CA PRO A 532 -20.37 4.93 21.48
C PRO A 532 -19.02 5.61 21.18
N PHE A 533 -18.99 6.60 20.26
CA PHE A 533 -17.78 7.30 19.88
C PHE A 533 -17.51 8.47 20.82
N LYS A 534 -16.32 8.51 21.42
CA LYS A 534 -15.89 9.59 22.31
C LYS A 534 -15.09 10.61 21.51
N CYS A 535 -15.30 11.89 21.80
CA CYS A 535 -14.47 12.97 21.28
C CYS A 535 -13.07 12.88 21.92
N LEU A 536 -12.06 12.48 21.15
CA LEU A 536 -10.68 12.31 21.62
C LEU A 536 -9.73 13.18 20.79
N LYS A 537 -8.67 13.66 21.44
CA LYS A 537 -7.56 14.33 20.75
C LYS A 537 -6.46 13.32 20.51
N SER A 538 -6.02 13.24 19.27
CA SER A 538 -4.97 12.33 18.84
C SER A 538 -3.87 13.08 18.10
N VAL A 539 -2.67 12.53 18.11
CA VAL A 539 -1.54 12.96 17.30
C VAL A 539 -1.08 11.74 16.53
N ALA A 540 -1.02 11.87 15.21
CA ALA A 540 -0.57 10.82 14.32
C ALA A 540 0.67 11.29 13.58
N ALA A 541 1.64 10.39 13.43
CA ALA A 541 2.74 10.49 12.49
C ALA A 541 2.64 9.28 11.56
N ALA A 542 2.36 9.52 10.29
CA ALA A 542 2.13 8.48 9.31
C ALA A 542 2.94 8.75 8.03
N PHE A 543 3.51 7.69 7.50
CA PHE A 543 4.03 7.62 6.15
C PHE A 543 2.93 7.04 5.25
N THR A 544 2.36 7.88 4.40
CA THR A 544 1.36 7.45 3.43
C THR A 544 2.07 6.68 2.33
N LEU A 545 1.63 5.45 2.09
CA LEU A 545 2.12 4.62 1.00
C LEU A 545 1.21 4.73 -0.22
N PHE A 546 -0.11 4.88 -0.01
CA PHE A 546 -1.11 4.84 -1.07
C PHE A 546 -2.10 6.00 -0.94
N CYS A 547 -2.46 6.58 -2.08
CA CYS A 547 -3.61 7.48 -2.23
C CYS A 547 -4.41 6.99 -3.45
N LYS A 548 -5.72 6.78 -3.31
CA LYS A 548 -6.64 6.48 -4.40
C LYS A 548 -7.90 7.30 -4.27
N ASP A 549 -8.30 8.00 -5.32
CA ASP A 549 -9.57 8.72 -5.37
C ASP A 549 -10.66 7.84 -6.00
N PHE A 550 -11.90 8.04 -5.58
CA PHE A 550 -13.12 7.47 -6.13
C PHE A 550 -14.09 8.62 -6.39
N ASP A 551 -14.47 8.79 -7.66
CA ASP A 551 -15.53 9.73 -8.05
C ASP A 551 -16.86 8.98 -8.15
N PHE A 552 -17.77 9.26 -7.23
CA PHE A 552 -19.09 8.61 -7.19
C PHE A 552 -20.06 9.20 -8.23
N SER A 553 -19.76 10.36 -8.80
CA SER A 553 -20.60 11.01 -9.80
C SER A 553 -20.45 10.37 -11.19
N THR A 554 -19.24 9.91 -11.50
CA THR A 554 -18.94 9.18 -12.74
C THR A 554 -19.06 7.67 -12.58
N GLY A 555 -19.00 7.16 -11.34
CA GLY A 555 -18.96 5.71 -11.06
C GLY A 555 -17.65 5.05 -11.47
N ASP A 556 -16.67 5.85 -11.91
CA ASP A 556 -15.37 5.37 -12.34
C ASP A 556 -14.48 5.17 -11.11
N ASN A 557 -14.09 3.92 -10.87
CA ASN A 557 -13.25 3.57 -9.74
C ASN A 557 -11.80 3.30 -10.15
N ASP A 558 -11.44 3.45 -11.44
CA ASP A 558 -10.13 3.15 -12.04
C ASP A 558 -9.54 1.78 -11.65
N ALA A 559 -10.29 0.91 -10.95
CA ALA A 559 -9.90 -0.46 -10.75
C ALA A 559 -10.16 -1.10 -12.11
N PRO A 560 -9.16 -1.76 -12.72
CA PRO A 560 -9.48 -2.56 -13.89
C PRO A 560 -10.58 -3.51 -13.46
N ASP A 561 -11.75 -3.42 -14.11
CA ASP A 561 -12.85 -4.38 -14.01
C ASP A 561 -12.26 -5.73 -14.37
N ASN A 562 -11.69 -6.38 -13.38
CA ASN A 562 -11.11 -7.69 -13.46
C ASN A 562 -12.25 -8.61 -13.07
N ASP A 563 -13.07 -8.94 -14.06
CA ASP A 563 -13.96 -10.09 -13.92
C ASP A 563 -13.09 -11.26 -13.46
N PRO A 564 -13.31 -11.83 -12.25
CA PRO A 564 -12.44 -12.85 -11.68
C PRO A 564 -12.43 -14.15 -12.50
N CYS A 565 -13.33 -14.28 -13.48
CA CYS A 565 -13.41 -15.39 -14.42
C CYS A 565 -12.79 -15.09 -15.78
N ALA A 566 -12.29 -13.88 -15.96
CA ALA A 566 -11.55 -13.48 -17.13
C ALA A 566 -10.19 -14.15 -17.18
N LYS A 567 -9.82 -14.63 -18.36
CA LYS A 567 -8.44 -14.94 -18.72
C LYS A 567 -7.93 -13.80 -19.59
N ASP A 568 -6.87 -13.15 -19.12
CA ASP A 568 -6.18 -12.11 -19.88
C ASP A 568 -5.42 -12.70 -21.07
N ASP A 569 -5.30 -11.89 -22.12
CA ASP A 569 -4.57 -12.19 -23.35
C ASP A 569 -5.00 -13.49 -24.06
N ARG A 570 -6.28 -13.86 -23.93
CA ARG A 570 -6.86 -15.00 -24.65
C ARG A 570 -8.17 -14.62 -25.33
N VAL A 571 -8.49 -15.33 -26.41
CA VAL A 571 -9.70 -15.17 -27.23
C VAL A 571 -10.19 -16.57 -27.57
N TYR A 572 -11.47 -16.87 -27.38
CA TYR A 572 -12.01 -18.10 -27.93
C TYR A 572 -12.24 -17.94 -29.43
N SER A 573 -11.97 -18.97 -30.21
CA SER A 573 -12.21 -18.94 -31.65
C SER A 573 -12.86 -20.25 -32.09
N GLU A 574 -13.99 -20.16 -32.78
CA GLU A 574 -14.62 -21.32 -33.40
C GLU A 574 -13.78 -21.81 -34.59
N PHE A 575 -13.51 -23.10 -34.60
CA PHE A 575 -12.95 -23.78 -35.76
C PHE A 575 -14.09 -24.49 -36.48
N GLU A 576 -14.45 -24.03 -37.69
CA GLU A 576 -15.29 -24.84 -38.57
C GLU A 576 -14.54 -26.15 -38.83
N ASP A 577 -15.17 -27.28 -38.49
CA ASP A 577 -14.63 -28.63 -38.68
C ASP A 577 -14.63 -28.99 -40.17
N GLY A 578 -13.80 -28.27 -40.93
CA GLY A 578 -13.58 -28.42 -42.35
C GLY A 578 -12.75 -29.67 -42.60
N ARG A 579 -13.38 -30.85 -42.50
CA ARG A 579 -12.87 -32.08 -43.13
C ARG A 579 -12.84 -31.92 -44.64
N ARG A 580 -11.86 -31.16 -45.17
CA ARG A 580 -11.41 -31.29 -46.57
C ARG A 580 -9.99 -30.78 -46.73
N ARG A 581 -9.11 -31.76 -46.91
CA ARG A 581 -7.73 -31.64 -47.37
C ARG A 581 -7.63 -30.69 -48.57
N SER A 582 -7.12 -29.48 -48.38
CA SER A 582 -6.34 -28.78 -49.40
C SER A 582 -5.51 -27.68 -48.75
N ARG A 583 -4.20 -27.76 -48.99
CA ARG A 583 -3.16 -26.91 -48.42
C ARG A 583 -3.23 -25.50 -48.99
N LYS A 584 -2.70 -24.57 -48.17
CA LYS A 584 -2.29 -23.18 -48.47
C LYS A 584 -3.43 -22.14 -48.51
N TYR A 585 -3.58 -21.44 -47.38
CA TYR A 585 -4.32 -20.19 -47.21
C TYR A 585 -5.85 -20.29 -47.07
N VAL A 586 -6.33 -21.08 -46.10
CA VAL A 586 -7.63 -20.75 -45.50
C VAL A 586 -7.42 -19.50 -44.65
N ARG A 587 -7.96 -18.36 -45.10
CA ARG A 587 -8.12 -17.19 -44.23
C ARG A 587 -9.00 -17.65 -43.07
N ARG A 588 -8.43 -17.83 -41.89
CA ARG A 588 -9.18 -17.99 -40.64
C ARG A 588 -10.05 -16.74 -40.49
N ARG A 589 -11.30 -16.82 -40.91
CA ARG A 589 -12.31 -15.87 -40.44
C ARG A 589 -12.65 -16.37 -39.04
N GLN A 590 -12.32 -15.57 -38.04
CA GLN A 590 -12.92 -15.74 -36.72
C GLN A 590 -14.41 -15.55 -36.93
N HIS A 591 -15.16 -16.63 -36.73
CA HIS A 591 -16.60 -16.57 -36.74
C HIS A 591 -17.01 -16.43 -35.28
N SER A 592 -17.65 -15.29 -34.99
CA SER A 592 -18.53 -15.16 -33.83
C SER A 592 -19.69 -16.14 -34.00
N MET A 593 -20.41 -16.47 -32.91
CA MET A 593 -21.56 -17.37 -32.99
C MET A 593 -22.51 -16.94 -34.12
N GLU A 594 -23.18 -17.90 -34.77
CA GLU A 594 -24.10 -17.62 -35.86
C GLU A 594 -25.16 -16.58 -35.44
N GLY A 595 -25.23 -15.46 -36.16
CA GLY A 595 -26.13 -14.34 -35.85
C GLY A 595 -25.65 -13.37 -34.76
N GLN A 596 -24.51 -13.63 -34.11
CA GLN A 596 -23.95 -12.82 -33.02
C GLN A 596 -22.64 -12.16 -33.44
N GLY A 597 -22.71 -11.24 -34.40
CA GLY A 597 -21.54 -10.45 -34.80
C GLY A 597 -20.88 -9.73 -33.61
N GLN A 598 -19.65 -9.28 -33.84
CA GLN A 598 -18.93 -8.43 -32.90
C GLN A 598 -19.74 -7.16 -32.61
N THR A 599 -19.97 -6.87 -31.32
CA THR A 599 -20.57 -5.60 -30.86
C THR A 599 -19.52 -4.74 -30.16
N THR A 600 -19.91 -3.55 -29.74
CA THR A 600 -19.13 -2.69 -28.86
C THR A 600 -19.92 -2.56 -27.56
N GLU A 601 -19.29 -2.93 -26.45
CA GLU A 601 -19.82 -2.81 -25.09
C GLU A 601 -18.91 -1.86 -24.30
N GLU A 602 -19.45 -1.22 -23.27
CA GLU A 602 -18.70 -0.23 -22.47
C GLU A 602 -17.69 -0.93 -21.56
N SER A 603 -18.09 -2.03 -20.95
CA SER A 603 -17.26 -2.81 -20.04
C SER A 603 -17.18 -4.30 -20.40
N GLN A 604 -16.26 -4.98 -19.73
CA GLN A 604 -16.18 -6.43 -19.79
C GLN A 604 -17.42 -7.10 -19.19
N SER A 605 -17.98 -6.52 -18.12
CA SER A 605 -19.18 -7.05 -17.45
C SER A 605 -20.38 -7.03 -18.40
N ASP A 606 -20.52 -5.97 -19.19
CA ASP A 606 -21.59 -5.86 -20.20
C ASP A 606 -21.44 -6.93 -21.28
N CYS A 607 -20.20 -7.19 -21.74
CA CYS A 607 -19.92 -8.24 -22.69
C CYS A 607 -20.25 -9.65 -22.14
N ARG A 608 -19.99 -9.88 -20.85
CA ARG A 608 -20.38 -11.11 -20.14
C ARG A 608 -21.90 -11.22 -20.02
N GLU A 609 -22.57 -10.16 -19.57
CA GLU A 609 -24.03 -10.13 -19.44
C GLU A 609 -24.72 -10.37 -20.78
N ARG A 610 -24.19 -9.78 -21.86
CA ARG A 610 -24.63 -10.08 -23.22
C ARG A 610 -24.48 -11.56 -23.55
N CYS A 611 -23.34 -12.18 -23.22
CA CYS A 611 -23.18 -13.63 -23.40
C CYS A 611 -24.21 -14.42 -22.62
N ASN A 612 -24.46 -14.06 -21.35
CA ASN A 612 -25.44 -14.71 -20.49
C ASN A 612 -26.87 -14.65 -21.07
N ASN A 613 -27.20 -13.55 -21.76
CA ASN A 613 -28.51 -13.34 -22.39
C ASN A 613 -28.66 -13.97 -23.77
N VAL A 614 -27.58 -14.49 -24.37
CA VAL A 614 -27.59 -15.09 -25.72
C VAL A 614 -27.57 -16.62 -25.63
N ALA A 615 -28.66 -17.24 -26.07
CA ALA A 615 -28.79 -18.69 -26.10
C ALA A 615 -27.64 -19.35 -26.88
N GLY A 616 -26.96 -20.29 -26.21
CA GLY A 616 -25.82 -21.02 -26.78
C GLY A 616 -24.45 -20.33 -26.62
N CYS A 617 -24.39 -19.15 -26.01
CA CYS A 617 -23.12 -18.52 -25.67
C CYS A 617 -22.46 -19.27 -24.52
N ALA A 618 -21.26 -19.79 -24.76
CA ALA A 618 -20.47 -20.48 -23.74
C ALA A 618 -19.31 -19.62 -23.25
N HIS A 619 -18.85 -18.69 -24.08
CA HIS A 619 -17.70 -17.84 -23.82
C HIS A 619 -17.89 -16.45 -24.45
N TYR A 620 -17.24 -15.45 -23.90
CA TYR A 620 -17.11 -14.12 -24.50
C TYR A 620 -15.63 -13.72 -24.58
N SER A 621 -15.31 -12.83 -25.52
CA SER A 621 -14.03 -12.12 -25.63
C SER A 621 -14.28 -10.62 -25.70
N PHE A 622 -13.75 -9.86 -24.74
CA PHE A 622 -13.83 -8.40 -24.69
C PHE A 622 -12.47 -7.77 -24.94
N TRP A 623 -12.39 -6.73 -25.77
CA TRP A 623 -11.17 -5.95 -26.02
C TRP A 623 -11.32 -4.55 -25.43
N PRO A 624 -10.73 -4.27 -24.25
CA PRO A 624 -10.90 -2.99 -23.55
C PRO A 624 -10.53 -1.77 -24.40
N ARG A 625 -9.55 -1.92 -25.31
CA ARG A 625 -9.06 -0.80 -26.14
C ARG A 625 -10.11 -0.20 -27.08
N ASN A 626 -11.08 -0.99 -27.51
CA ASN A 626 -12.10 -0.54 -28.46
C ASN A 626 -13.52 -0.95 -28.06
N GLY A 627 -13.71 -1.44 -26.84
CA GLY A 627 -14.97 -1.96 -26.34
C GLY A 627 -15.50 -3.17 -27.12
N ASN A 628 -14.72 -3.80 -28.02
CA ASN A 628 -15.28 -4.85 -28.85
C ASN A 628 -15.65 -6.07 -27.99
N CYS A 629 -16.85 -6.61 -28.20
CA CYS A 629 -17.34 -7.81 -27.56
C CYS A 629 -17.69 -8.87 -28.62
N GLU A 630 -17.12 -10.07 -28.46
CA GLU A 630 -17.38 -11.20 -29.34
C GLU A 630 -17.88 -12.39 -28.53
N LEU A 631 -19.05 -12.92 -28.92
CA LEU A 631 -19.67 -14.08 -28.29
C LEU A 631 -19.30 -15.37 -29.03
N GLN A 632 -19.07 -16.42 -28.25
CA GLN A 632 -18.45 -17.68 -28.71
C GLN A 632 -19.23 -18.87 -28.15
N SER A 633 -19.51 -19.87 -28.99
CA SER A 633 -20.21 -21.08 -28.55
C SER A 633 -19.26 -22.05 -27.82
N SER A 634 -19.81 -23.15 -27.31
CA SER A 634 -19.06 -24.22 -26.66
C SER A 634 -18.05 -24.94 -27.56
N ASN A 635 -18.17 -24.79 -28.89
CA ASN A 635 -17.21 -25.35 -29.86
C ASN A 635 -15.96 -24.47 -30.06
N SER A 636 -15.88 -23.36 -29.35
CA SER A 636 -14.77 -22.43 -29.49
C SER A 636 -13.55 -22.91 -28.69
N GLU A 637 -12.36 -22.83 -29.30
CA GLU A 637 -11.12 -23.16 -28.63
C GLU A 637 -10.44 -21.89 -28.12
N LEU A 638 -9.89 -21.96 -26.90
CA LEU A 638 -9.17 -20.85 -26.30
C LEU A 638 -7.79 -20.66 -26.96
N THR A 639 -7.61 -19.56 -27.67
CA THR A 639 -6.36 -19.18 -28.33
C THR A 639 -5.75 -17.93 -27.71
N ARG A 640 -4.48 -17.65 -28.01
CA ARG A 640 -3.78 -16.47 -27.48
C ARG A 640 -4.21 -15.22 -28.25
N SER A 641 -4.62 -14.19 -27.53
CA SER A 641 -4.88 -12.85 -28.08
C SER A 641 -3.58 -12.05 -28.20
N TYR A 642 -3.54 -11.13 -29.16
CA TYR A 642 -2.43 -10.18 -29.32
C TYR A 642 -2.81 -8.75 -28.90
N ARG A 643 -4.00 -8.55 -28.31
CA ARG A 643 -4.58 -7.21 -28.09
C ARG A 643 -5.21 -7.04 -26.70
N GLY A 644 -4.70 -7.71 -25.66
CA GLY A 644 -5.22 -7.53 -24.30
C GLY A 644 -6.68 -7.93 -24.17
N ALA A 645 -7.12 -8.96 -24.89
CA ALA A 645 -8.49 -9.42 -24.78
C ALA A 645 -8.70 -10.11 -23.43
N LYS A 646 -9.82 -9.80 -22.79
CA LYS A 646 -10.29 -10.48 -21.60
C LYS A 646 -11.37 -11.48 -22.00
N THR A 647 -11.22 -12.75 -21.62
CA THR A 647 -12.16 -13.83 -22.01
C THR A 647 -12.74 -14.55 -20.83
N GLY A 648 -14.05 -14.78 -20.81
CA GLY A 648 -14.69 -15.47 -19.69
C GLY A 648 -15.89 -16.31 -20.12
N PRO A 649 -16.41 -17.17 -19.22
CA PRO A 649 -17.73 -17.77 -19.36
C PRO A 649 -18.85 -16.72 -19.18
N PRO A 650 -20.09 -16.98 -19.64
CA PRO A 650 -21.24 -16.10 -19.41
C PRO A 650 -21.54 -15.89 -17.93
N VAL A 651 -21.19 -16.87 -17.08
CA VAL A 651 -21.46 -16.85 -15.65
C VAL A 651 -20.19 -17.22 -14.89
N CYS A 652 -19.81 -16.40 -13.92
CA CYS A 652 -18.51 -16.45 -13.24
C CYS A 652 -18.39 -17.55 -12.15
N CYS A 653 -19.29 -18.51 -12.12
CA CYS A 653 -19.38 -19.46 -11.01
C CYS A 653 -18.70 -20.80 -11.29
N ALA A 654 -18.26 -21.02 -12.52
CA ALA A 654 -17.85 -22.31 -13.03
C ALA A 654 -16.36 -22.30 -13.38
N VAL A 655 -15.53 -22.83 -12.47
CA VAL A 655 -14.09 -22.97 -12.72
C VAL A 655 -13.84 -24.31 -13.39
N SER A 656 -13.40 -24.28 -14.65
CA SER A 656 -13.00 -25.48 -15.41
C SER A 656 -11.77 -26.14 -14.80
N GLY A 657 -11.72 -27.47 -14.74
CA GLY A 657 -10.52 -28.22 -14.29
C GLY A 657 -10.29 -28.21 -12.77
N VAL A 658 -11.23 -27.66 -12.01
CA VAL A 658 -11.28 -27.74 -10.55
C VAL A 658 -12.40 -28.69 -10.16
N TRP A 659 -12.20 -29.56 -9.17
CA TRP A 659 -13.31 -30.21 -8.48
C TRP A 659 -13.25 -29.97 -6.97
N TRP A 660 -14.42 -30.02 -6.35
CA TRP A 660 -14.57 -30.02 -4.91
C TRP A 660 -14.71 -31.46 -4.42
N ALA A 661 -13.88 -31.84 -3.46
CA ALA A 661 -13.99 -33.15 -2.81
C ALA A 661 -13.82 -33.02 -1.30
N GLU A 662 -14.57 -33.80 -0.54
CA GLU A 662 -14.33 -33.94 0.90
C GLU A 662 -13.00 -34.66 1.12
N ASP A 663 -12.19 -34.17 2.07
CA ASP A 663 -10.89 -34.74 2.39
C ASP A 663 -11.00 -36.23 2.80
N GLU A 664 -10.50 -37.12 1.94
CA GLU A 664 -10.54 -38.56 2.17
C GLU A 664 -9.71 -38.99 3.40
N ASN A 665 -8.72 -38.19 3.83
CA ASN A 665 -7.95 -38.50 5.02
C ASN A 665 -8.77 -38.35 6.31
N ARG A 666 -9.78 -37.46 6.32
CA ARG A 666 -10.74 -37.39 7.43
C ARG A 666 -11.62 -38.62 7.48
N ARG A 667 -12.00 -39.17 6.32
CA ARG A 667 -12.75 -40.44 6.22
C ARG A 667 -11.92 -41.66 6.63
N ARG A 668 -10.61 -41.66 6.39
CA ARG A 668 -9.71 -42.70 6.90
C ARG A 668 -9.51 -42.62 8.42
N ARG A 669 -9.36 -41.41 8.98
CA ARG A 669 -9.26 -41.23 10.45
C ARG A 669 -10.58 -41.54 11.18
N ALA A 670 -11.73 -41.17 10.62
CA ALA A 670 -13.04 -41.51 11.19
C ALA A 670 -13.39 -43.01 11.13
N ASN A 671 -12.73 -43.79 10.25
CA ASN A 671 -12.87 -45.25 10.21
C ASN A 671 -11.87 -46.00 11.11
N LEU A 672 -10.97 -45.29 11.80
CA LEU A 672 -10.02 -45.86 12.76
C LEU A 672 -10.53 -45.81 14.21
N ASP A 673 -11.64 -45.11 14.48
CA ASP A 673 -12.39 -45.26 15.74
C ASP A 673 -13.34 -46.46 15.61
N GLU A 674 -12.93 -47.59 16.21
CA GLU A 674 -13.55 -48.91 16.08
C GLU A 674 -14.98 -49.03 16.67
N ASP A 675 -15.49 -47.96 17.30
CA ASP A 675 -16.76 -47.94 18.04
C ASP A 675 -17.92 -47.19 17.36
N THR A 676 -17.77 -46.69 16.12
CA THR A 676 -18.92 -46.04 15.44
C THR A 676 -19.87 -47.08 14.82
N PRO A 677 -21.18 -47.08 15.17
CA PRO A 677 -22.14 -48.04 14.63
C PRO A 677 -22.22 -47.99 13.09
N LYS A 678 -21.92 -49.14 12.45
CA LYS A 678 -21.83 -49.31 10.98
C LYS A 678 -23.13 -49.02 10.20
N ASP A 679 -24.24 -48.71 10.88
CA ASP A 679 -25.56 -48.52 10.26
C ASP A 679 -25.84 -47.07 9.83
N VAL A 680 -25.17 -46.07 10.42
CA VAL A 680 -25.42 -44.65 10.10
C VAL A 680 -24.73 -44.20 8.79
N THR A 681 -23.60 -44.82 8.43
CA THR A 681 -22.86 -44.50 7.19
C THR A 681 -23.50 -45.04 5.91
N LYS A 682 -24.47 -45.95 6.01
CA LYS A 682 -25.16 -46.53 4.84
C LYS A 682 -26.22 -45.59 4.25
N HIS A 683 -26.84 -44.73 5.08
CA HIS A 683 -27.82 -43.75 4.61
C HIS A 683 -27.19 -42.50 3.96
N ILE A 684 -25.97 -42.12 4.36
CA ILE A 684 -25.25 -41.01 3.74
C ILE A 684 -24.69 -41.40 2.35
N ARG A 685 -24.34 -42.68 2.13
CA ARG A 685 -23.84 -43.18 0.84
C ARG A 685 -24.87 -43.12 -0.29
N ARG A 686 -26.16 -43.33 -0.02
CA ARG A 686 -27.20 -43.39 -1.08
C ARG A 686 -27.76 -42.04 -1.55
N ARG A 687 -27.49 -40.93 -0.84
CA ARG A 687 -27.96 -39.58 -1.24
C ARG A 687 -26.91 -38.71 -1.92
N ARG A 688 -25.65 -39.16 -1.98
CA ARG A 688 -24.52 -38.43 -2.58
C ARG A 688 -24.04 -38.98 -3.91
N ASP A 689 -24.69 -40.02 -4.42
CA ASP A 689 -24.49 -40.47 -5.80
C ASP A 689 -25.08 -39.41 -6.72
N GLY A 690 -24.20 -38.51 -7.14
CA GLY A 690 -24.48 -37.48 -8.11
C GLY A 690 -25.24 -38.04 -9.30
N GLY A 691 -26.45 -37.53 -9.56
CA GLY A 691 -27.18 -37.93 -10.75
C GLY A 691 -26.49 -37.41 -12.01
N SER A 692 -26.85 -37.99 -13.15
CA SER A 692 -26.51 -37.39 -14.44
C SER A 692 -27.43 -36.20 -14.68
N GLU A 693 -26.87 -35.01 -14.86
CA GLU A 693 -27.58 -33.83 -15.32
C GLU A 693 -27.21 -33.52 -16.77
N SER A 694 -28.19 -33.07 -17.55
CA SER A 694 -27.98 -32.77 -18.97
C SER A 694 -27.15 -31.52 -19.20
N THR A 695 -27.08 -30.61 -18.22
CA THR A 695 -26.32 -29.37 -18.32
C THR A 695 -25.73 -28.96 -16.98
N LEU A 696 -24.77 -28.04 -17.03
CA LEU A 696 -24.13 -27.42 -15.88
C LEU A 696 -25.13 -26.68 -15.00
N GLU A 697 -26.07 -25.95 -15.60
CA GLU A 697 -27.06 -25.12 -14.93
C GLU A 697 -28.00 -25.99 -14.10
N LYS A 698 -28.43 -27.14 -14.66
CA LYS A 698 -29.23 -28.12 -13.92
C LYS A 698 -28.44 -28.76 -12.77
N CYS A 699 -27.15 -28.98 -12.95
CA CYS A 699 -26.28 -29.45 -11.88
C CYS A 699 -26.22 -28.42 -10.73
N GLN A 700 -26.08 -27.13 -11.04
CA GLN A 700 -26.09 -26.07 -10.06
C GLN A 700 -27.46 -25.90 -9.39
N GLU A 701 -28.54 -25.85 -10.17
CA GLU A 701 -29.93 -25.76 -9.67
C GLU A 701 -30.22 -26.92 -8.72
N ARG A 702 -29.76 -28.13 -9.06
CA ARG A 702 -29.90 -29.28 -8.16
C ARG A 702 -29.07 -29.11 -6.89
N CYS A 703 -27.86 -28.56 -6.96
CA CYS A 703 -27.10 -28.19 -5.77
C CYS A 703 -27.85 -27.16 -4.91
N GLN A 704 -28.48 -26.14 -5.51
CA GLN A 704 -29.29 -25.15 -4.80
C GLN A 704 -30.44 -25.81 -4.01
N ASN A 705 -31.09 -26.79 -4.62
CA ASN A 705 -32.18 -27.56 -4.03
C ASN A 705 -31.73 -28.62 -3.01
N VAL A 706 -30.43 -28.91 -2.90
CA VAL A 706 -29.89 -29.83 -1.89
C VAL A 706 -29.41 -29.04 -0.68
N ALA A 707 -30.07 -29.23 0.47
CA ALA A 707 -29.81 -28.48 1.69
C ALA A 707 -28.32 -28.47 2.10
N GLU A 708 -27.64 -29.60 1.99
CA GLU A 708 -26.23 -29.77 2.38
C GLU A 708 -25.20 -29.48 1.28
N CYS A 709 -25.64 -29.19 0.05
CA CYS A 709 -24.72 -28.84 -1.02
C CYS A 709 -24.18 -27.43 -0.76
N GLN A 710 -22.86 -27.25 -0.87
CA GLN A 710 -22.20 -25.94 -0.84
C GLN A 710 -21.38 -25.72 -2.10
N HIS A 711 -20.93 -26.81 -2.73
CA HIS A 711 -20.26 -26.79 -4.02
C HIS A 711 -20.76 -27.94 -4.88
N PHE A 712 -20.75 -27.75 -6.20
CA PHE A 712 -21.02 -28.78 -7.19
C PHE A 712 -19.81 -28.98 -8.11
N THR A 713 -19.73 -30.14 -8.74
CA THR A 713 -18.76 -30.46 -9.80
C THR A 713 -19.50 -31.18 -10.92
N TYR A 714 -19.31 -30.73 -12.15
CA TYR A 714 -19.97 -31.23 -13.35
C TYR A 714 -18.93 -31.74 -14.36
N TRP A 715 -19.16 -32.93 -14.90
CA TRP A 715 -18.30 -33.57 -15.91
C TRP A 715 -18.98 -33.60 -17.27
N SER A 716 -18.18 -33.72 -18.33
CA SER A 716 -18.66 -33.75 -19.72
C SER A 716 -19.51 -34.98 -20.07
N ASP A 717 -19.46 -36.03 -19.25
CA ASP A 717 -20.34 -37.20 -19.37
C ASP A 717 -21.72 -36.99 -18.73
N GLY A 718 -22.00 -35.77 -18.27
CA GLY A 718 -23.23 -35.38 -17.60
C GLY A 718 -23.23 -35.71 -16.10
N LYS A 719 -22.20 -36.32 -15.52
CA LYS A 719 -22.19 -36.55 -14.06
C LYS A 719 -22.17 -35.22 -13.30
N CYS A 720 -22.95 -35.16 -12.23
CA CYS A 720 -23.05 -33.99 -11.38
C CYS A 720 -22.88 -34.37 -9.90
N ARG A 721 -21.81 -33.93 -9.24
CA ARG A 721 -21.49 -34.27 -7.85
C ARG A 721 -21.65 -33.07 -6.94
N PHE A 722 -22.20 -33.30 -5.74
CA PHE A 722 -22.38 -32.30 -4.71
C PHE A 722 -21.45 -32.53 -3.53
N THR A 723 -20.94 -31.45 -2.95
CA THR A 723 -20.12 -31.50 -1.75
C THR A 723 -20.52 -30.40 -0.77
N GLY A 724 -20.40 -30.66 0.53
CA GLY A 724 -20.73 -29.70 1.58
C GLY A 724 -19.60 -28.71 1.87
N SER A 725 -19.77 -27.89 2.90
CA SER A 725 -18.84 -26.79 3.28
C SER A 725 -17.43 -27.26 3.65
N SER A 726 -17.26 -28.54 3.96
CA SER A 726 -15.95 -29.12 4.28
C SER A 726 -15.14 -29.56 3.05
N ALA A 727 -15.66 -29.35 1.85
CA ALA A 727 -14.98 -29.71 0.61
C ALA A 727 -13.71 -28.87 0.41
N LYS A 728 -12.64 -29.52 -0.03
CA LYS A 728 -11.41 -28.87 -0.47
C LYS A 728 -11.41 -28.77 -1.99
N LYS A 729 -10.80 -27.70 -2.48
CA LYS A 729 -10.56 -27.45 -3.91
C LYS A 729 -9.35 -28.26 -4.35
N TYR A 730 -9.50 -29.06 -5.41
CA TYR A 730 -8.40 -29.81 -6.01
C TYR A 730 -8.18 -29.39 -7.46
N TYR A 731 -6.92 -29.34 -7.87
CA TYR A 731 -6.50 -29.08 -9.24
C TYR A 731 -5.86 -30.34 -9.80
N GLY A 732 -6.37 -30.80 -10.95
CA GLY A 732 -5.75 -31.75 -11.88
C GLY A 732 -5.08 -33.02 -11.32
N HIS A 733 -5.69 -34.19 -11.57
CA HIS A 733 -5.07 -35.46 -11.98
C HIS A 733 -6.20 -36.49 -12.27
N GLY A 734 -6.70 -36.51 -13.52
CA GLY A 734 -7.79 -37.39 -13.97
C GLY A 734 -8.67 -36.76 -15.06
N GLU A 735 -9.83 -37.38 -15.38
CA GLU A 735 -10.89 -36.74 -16.18
C GLU A 735 -11.28 -35.42 -15.54
N SER A 736 -10.82 -34.33 -16.16
CA SER A 736 -11.02 -32.99 -15.61
C SER A 736 -12.51 -32.64 -15.68
N PRO A 737 -13.12 -32.18 -14.58
CA PRO A 737 -14.49 -31.72 -14.62
C PRO A 737 -14.61 -30.56 -15.62
N GLN A 738 -15.73 -30.53 -16.33
CA GLN A 738 -16.04 -29.45 -17.25
C GLN A 738 -16.17 -28.14 -16.48
N ALA A 739 -16.78 -28.19 -15.30
CA ALA A 739 -16.91 -27.04 -14.41
C ALA A 739 -17.19 -27.47 -12.97
N SER A 740 -16.80 -26.63 -12.01
CA SER A 740 -17.24 -26.74 -10.62
C SER A 740 -17.48 -25.36 -10.05
N GLY A 741 -18.37 -25.26 -9.05
CA GLY A 741 -18.82 -23.98 -8.53
C GLY A 741 -19.50 -24.04 -7.18
N PRO A 742 -19.70 -22.89 -6.52
CA PRO A 742 -20.50 -22.80 -5.30
C PRO A 742 -21.99 -23.04 -5.56
N LYS A 743 -22.76 -23.29 -4.49
CA LYS A 743 -24.20 -23.50 -4.52
C LYS A 743 -24.93 -22.33 -5.19
N TYR A 744 -24.61 -21.12 -4.76
CA TYR A 744 -25.16 -19.89 -5.32
C TYR A 744 -24.05 -19.16 -6.07
N CYS A 745 -24.39 -18.66 -7.24
CA CYS A 745 -23.66 -17.56 -7.86
C CYS A 745 -24.03 -16.30 -7.10
N GLU A 746 -23.05 -15.59 -6.55
CA GLU A 746 -23.27 -14.18 -6.23
C GLU A 746 -23.35 -13.44 -7.57
N ALA A 747 -24.48 -12.74 -7.77
CA ALA A 747 -24.82 -12.02 -8.98
C ALA A 747 -24.04 -10.71 -9.09
#